data_AF-A0A1J7J7E5-F1
#
_entry.id   AF-A0A1J7J7E5-F1
#
_cell.length_a   1.000
_cell.length_b   1.000
_cell.length_c   1.000
_cell.angle_alpha   90.00
_cell.angle_beta   90.00
_cell.angle_gamma   90.00
#
_symmetry.space_group_name_H-M   'P 1'
#
loop_
_entity.id
_entity.type
_entity.pdbx_description
1 polymer ?
#
loop_
_entity_poly.entity_id
_entity_poly.type
_entity_poly.pdbx_seq_one_letter_code
_entity_poly.pdbx_strand_id
1 'polypeptide(L)'
;MVNMNTHSSETTPTGQMRDQSGGYLPIENYGLIGNMRTCALVGMDGSVDFMCWPDFDSPSVFCRLLDKDKGGYFSIHPQPDMTCTTKQQYLPSSNILQTRYIHDQGVVDIVDFFPRPKQSNIIPKGGPRQSAYREATAVQEELKQWLVRRVECIRGRLALDVEIFPAFDYALEPHVTTIVQRVHEPGSPQSKTVTFHSKNLKLQLDVTIDKGEEDVDTCPSVIFKAVKRPGMLGEGVVARILVQEGQAISFILRNDIDNHVTDHITSAVLDLQQHDTQTFWYNWIAKSKYKGRWREVVARSLLILKLMTYEPTGAIIASPTFSIPEDVGGVRNWDYRFSWVRDSSFTIYIFLRMGFTAEADAYMDFISQRLMKSRGPDGGLPIMFTIRGDTDIPEVELTHLEGYKGSKPVRIGNGAAFHKQFDIYGELMDGIYLYNKYGKPINWDHWVSIRNMLDYVLTIMNEPDMSIWEVRNNKQNFVYSKVMLWVAFDRGLRLAEKRNLPCPNRVNWLKARDGLMEEIMEKGYNKELKCFVQSYENNTLLDSSILIAPLVFFIAPNDPRFLNTLDRILLPPEKGGLTSTGLVYRYDTDHAEDGVGGREGAFSMCTFWLVEAMTRAAVYEPKYLVRAINLFENMLSFSNHLMMFSEEIARSGEQLGNTPQAFSHLALVSAAFNLDRVSESGTYSR
;
A
#
# COMPACT_ATOMS: atom_id res chain seq x y z
N MET A 1 8.14 16.38 29.03
CA MET A 1 9.29 16.81 28.21
C MET A 1 10.03 15.55 27.81
N VAL A 2 9.65 14.99 26.67
CA VAL A 2 10.27 13.78 26.12
C VAL A 2 11.24 14.27 25.05
N ASN A 3 12.52 13.94 25.20
CA ASN A 3 13.55 14.23 24.21
C ASN A 3 13.16 13.53 22.90
N MET A 4 12.90 14.33 21.86
CA MET A 4 12.91 13.84 20.49
C MET A 4 14.35 13.39 20.19
N ASN A 5 14.56 12.07 20.17
CA ASN A 5 15.79 11.51 19.63
C ASN A 5 15.86 11.89 18.15
N THR A 6 16.75 12.83 17.85
CA THR A 6 17.26 13.07 16.50
C THR A 6 18.10 11.86 16.12
N HIS A 7 17.50 10.88 15.43
CA HIS A 7 18.28 9.90 14.70
C HIS A 7 19.11 10.65 13.66
N SER A 8 20.40 10.80 13.91
CA SER A 8 21.38 11.19 12.91
C SER A 8 21.46 10.09 11.88
N SER A 9 20.66 10.19 10.83
CA SER A 9 20.86 9.43 9.59
C SER A 9 22.28 9.73 9.11
N GLU A 10 23.17 8.73 9.08
CA GLU A 10 24.42 8.86 8.36
C GLU A 10 24.10 9.31 6.93
N THR A 11 24.66 10.44 6.53
CA THR A 11 24.34 11.11 5.27
C THR A 11 25.19 10.47 4.18
N THR A 12 24.68 9.41 3.57
CA THR A 12 25.33 8.80 2.41
C THR A 12 25.24 9.77 1.22
N PRO A 13 26.35 10.12 0.55
CA PRO A 13 26.34 10.92 -0.67
C PRO A 13 25.43 10.30 -1.74
N THR A 14 24.72 11.12 -2.52
CA THR A 14 23.74 10.68 -3.54
C THR A 14 24.28 9.67 -4.55
N GLY A 15 25.53 9.81 -5.00
CA GLY A 15 26.18 8.84 -5.89
C GLY A 15 26.53 7.50 -5.22
N GLN A 16 26.73 7.49 -3.90
CA GLN A 16 27.12 6.28 -3.14
C GLN A 16 25.92 5.46 -2.64
N MET A 17 24.70 6.01 -2.66
CA MET A 17 23.51 5.34 -2.11
C MET A 17 23.17 4.02 -2.83
N ARG A 18 23.55 3.88 -4.11
CA ARG A 18 23.30 2.67 -4.91
C ARG A 18 24.50 1.73 -4.99
N ASP A 19 25.71 2.25 -4.82
CA ASP A 19 26.95 1.48 -4.94
C ASP A 19 27.04 0.37 -3.88
N GLN A 20 26.57 0.67 -2.66
CA GLN A 20 26.59 -0.28 -1.54
C GLN A 20 25.58 -1.44 -1.71
N SER A 21 24.64 -1.31 -2.65
CA SER A 21 23.52 -2.22 -2.86
C SER A 21 23.45 -2.76 -4.30
N GLY A 22 24.60 -2.86 -4.96
CA GLY A 22 24.73 -3.48 -6.28
C GLY A 22 24.02 -2.72 -7.42
N GLY A 23 23.77 -1.42 -7.23
CA GLY A 23 23.08 -0.55 -8.18
C GLY A 23 21.59 -0.30 -7.88
N TYR A 24 21.03 -0.97 -6.88
CA TYR A 24 19.66 -0.75 -6.42
C TYR A 24 19.63 0.26 -5.28
N LEU A 25 18.50 0.93 -5.06
CA LEU A 25 18.27 1.67 -3.82
C LEU A 25 17.59 0.74 -2.79
N PRO A 26 17.96 0.79 -1.50
CA PRO A 26 17.20 0.12 -0.45
C PRO A 26 15.70 0.51 -0.47
N ILE A 27 14.81 -0.43 -0.16
CA ILE A 27 13.36 -0.24 -0.22
C ILE A 27 12.90 0.88 0.72
N GLU A 28 13.51 0.95 1.90
CA GLU A 28 13.28 1.98 2.90
C GLU A 28 13.61 3.41 2.40
N ASN A 29 14.42 3.55 1.36
CA ASN A 29 14.83 4.87 0.86
C ASN A 29 13.85 5.49 -0.16
N TYR A 30 12.66 4.90 -0.33
CA TYR A 30 11.62 5.41 -1.22
C TYR A 30 10.46 6.07 -0.47
N GLY A 31 9.93 7.16 -1.03
CA GLY A 31 8.64 7.75 -0.70
C GLY A 31 7.59 7.46 -1.77
N LEU A 32 6.32 7.37 -1.36
CA LEU A 32 5.18 7.17 -2.27
C LEU A 32 4.47 8.50 -2.58
N ILE A 33 4.22 8.78 -3.86
CA ILE A 33 3.33 9.85 -4.31
C ILE A 33 2.26 9.28 -5.25
N GLY A 34 1.12 9.94 -5.39
CA GLY A 34 0.06 9.45 -6.29
C GLY A 34 -1.22 10.27 -6.22
N ASN A 35 -2.23 9.85 -6.98
CA ASN A 35 -3.51 10.54 -7.07
C ASN A 35 -4.72 9.61 -6.95
N MET A 36 -4.58 8.44 -6.32
CA MET A 36 -5.62 7.42 -6.20
C MET A 36 -6.07 6.77 -7.52
N ARG A 37 -5.28 6.95 -8.58
CA ARG A 37 -5.44 6.21 -9.85
C ARG A 37 -4.16 5.46 -10.16
N THR A 38 -3.04 6.15 -10.00
CA THR A 38 -1.70 5.58 -9.99
C THR A 38 -0.84 6.23 -8.90
N CYS A 39 0.38 5.78 -8.79
CA CYS A 39 1.41 6.25 -7.88
C CYS A 39 2.81 6.02 -8.46
N ALA A 40 3.80 6.65 -7.82
CA ALA A 40 5.20 6.46 -8.12
C ALA A 40 6.04 6.36 -6.84
N LEU A 41 7.14 5.61 -6.90
CA LEU A 41 8.15 5.55 -5.84
C LEU A 41 9.32 6.48 -6.16
N VAL A 42 9.60 7.40 -5.25
CA VAL A 42 10.65 8.43 -5.37
C VAL A 42 11.75 8.17 -4.36
N GLY A 43 12.95 7.88 -4.84
CA GLY A 43 14.13 7.63 -4.04
C GLY A 43 14.71 8.91 -3.43
N MET A 44 15.43 8.76 -2.32
CA MET A 44 16.23 9.85 -1.73
C MET A 44 17.34 10.38 -2.66
N ASP A 45 17.67 9.65 -3.73
CA ASP A 45 18.58 10.11 -4.79
C ASP A 45 17.87 10.94 -5.88
N GLY A 46 16.61 11.34 -5.64
CA GLY A 46 15.81 12.14 -6.55
C GLY A 46 15.36 11.38 -7.79
N SER A 47 15.33 10.05 -7.76
CA SER A 47 14.84 9.24 -8.87
C SER A 47 13.45 8.68 -8.63
N VAL A 48 12.60 8.77 -9.65
CA VAL A 48 11.38 7.99 -9.78
C VAL A 48 11.75 6.67 -10.45
N ASP A 49 11.73 5.59 -9.68
CA ASP A 49 12.21 4.27 -10.12
C ASP A 49 11.08 3.29 -10.44
N PHE A 50 9.88 3.58 -9.97
CA PHE A 50 8.74 2.70 -10.15
C PHE A 50 7.49 3.54 -10.40
N MET A 51 6.79 3.25 -11.50
CA MET A 51 5.52 3.88 -11.84
C MET A 51 4.76 3.04 -12.88
N CYS A 52 3.56 2.60 -12.52
CA CYS A 52 2.57 2.06 -13.45
C CYS A 52 1.76 3.19 -14.07
N TRP A 53 1.35 3.05 -15.33
CA TRP A 53 0.64 4.15 -16.00
C TRP A 53 -0.42 3.66 -16.99
N PRO A 54 -1.64 4.24 -16.98
CA PRO A 54 -2.09 5.37 -16.13
C PRO A 54 -2.74 4.94 -14.81
N ASP A 55 -2.97 3.63 -14.59
CA ASP A 55 -3.62 3.11 -13.39
C ASP A 55 -2.70 2.13 -12.63
N PHE A 56 -3.04 1.78 -11.39
CA PHE A 56 -2.25 0.87 -10.54
C PHE A 56 -1.89 -0.45 -11.21
N ASP A 57 -2.85 -1.15 -11.81
CA ASP A 57 -2.64 -2.46 -12.45
C ASP A 57 -2.20 -2.36 -13.93
N SER A 58 -1.92 -1.15 -14.42
CA SER A 58 -1.39 -0.96 -15.79
C SER A 58 0.08 -1.38 -15.91
N PRO A 59 0.58 -1.60 -17.14
CA PRO A 59 1.99 -1.82 -17.35
C PRO A 59 2.88 -0.70 -16.81
N SER A 60 4.07 -1.06 -16.33
CA SER A 60 5.03 -0.08 -15.83
C SER A 60 5.63 0.73 -16.97
N VAL A 61 5.85 2.03 -16.72
CA VAL A 61 6.69 2.90 -17.57
C VAL A 61 8.04 3.18 -16.90
N PHE A 62 8.13 2.99 -15.58
CA PHE A 62 9.36 2.91 -14.81
C PHE A 62 9.29 1.69 -13.89
N CYS A 63 10.35 0.90 -13.88
CA CYS A 63 10.55 -0.27 -13.03
C CYS A 63 12.05 -0.51 -12.75
N ARG A 64 12.86 0.56 -12.66
CA ARG A 64 14.27 0.50 -12.22
C ARG A 64 14.45 -0.17 -10.87
N LEU A 65 13.42 -0.16 -10.03
CA LEU A 65 13.37 -0.95 -8.80
C LEU A 65 13.58 -2.46 -9.07
N LEU A 66 13.07 -3.00 -10.17
CA LEU A 66 13.15 -4.43 -10.50
C LEU A 66 14.27 -4.77 -11.47
N ASP A 67 14.78 -3.81 -12.25
CA ASP A 67 15.95 -4.01 -13.11
C ASP A 67 16.66 -2.68 -13.30
N LYS A 68 17.88 -2.55 -12.78
CA LYS A 68 18.58 -1.26 -12.71
C LYS A 68 18.98 -0.73 -14.10
N ASP A 69 19.12 -1.62 -15.07
CA ASP A 69 19.64 -1.33 -16.40
C ASP A 69 18.52 -1.21 -17.45
N LYS A 70 17.46 -2.02 -17.34
CA LYS A 70 16.36 -2.07 -18.31
C LYS A 70 15.10 -1.35 -17.84
N GLY A 71 14.90 -1.23 -16.53
CA GLY A 71 13.60 -0.87 -15.96
C GLY A 71 13.16 0.57 -16.21
N GLY A 72 14.05 1.45 -16.66
CA GLY A 72 13.69 2.86 -16.92
C GLY A 72 13.40 3.66 -15.65
N TYR A 73 13.61 4.97 -15.73
CA TYR A 73 13.53 5.88 -14.58
C TYR A 73 13.39 7.34 -15.02
N PHE A 74 13.06 8.20 -14.06
CA PHE A 74 13.19 9.65 -14.17
C PHE A 74 13.99 10.16 -12.97
N SER A 75 15.22 10.63 -13.17
CA SER A 75 16.10 11.14 -12.10
C SER A 75 16.44 12.62 -12.25
N ILE A 76 16.51 13.32 -11.12
CA ILE A 76 17.02 14.69 -10.98
C ILE A 76 17.94 14.69 -9.76
N HIS A 77 19.24 14.86 -9.97
CA HIS A 77 20.23 14.75 -8.89
C HIS A 77 21.41 15.72 -9.04
N PRO A 78 22.13 16.06 -7.96
CA PRO A 78 23.39 16.80 -8.02
C PRO A 78 24.45 16.02 -8.78
N GLN A 79 25.46 16.71 -9.29
CA GLN A 79 26.55 16.06 -10.04
C GLN A 79 27.22 14.95 -9.21
N PRO A 80 27.66 13.83 -9.82
CA PRO A 80 28.22 12.69 -9.08
C PRO A 80 29.44 13.01 -8.20
N ASP A 81 30.22 14.03 -8.56
CA ASP A 81 31.38 14.52 -7.82
C ASP A 81 31.00 15.47 -6.67
N MET A 82 29.75 15.90 -6.59
CA MET A 82 29.22 16.78 -5.56
C MET A 82 28.58 15.97 -4.43
N THR A 83 29.19 16.04 -3.24
CA THR A 83 28.64 15.38 -2.04
C THR A 83 27.62 16.28 -1.37
N CYS A 84 26.33 15.99 -1.55
CA CYS A 84 25.24 16.69 -0.86
C CYS A 84 24.76 15.92 0.37
N THR A 85 24.34 16.66 1.40
CA THR A 85 23.43 16.11 2.40
C THR A 85 22.02 16.10 1.83
N THR A 86 21.38 14.92 1.80
CA THR A 86 20.00 14.77 1.33
C THR A 86 19.03 14.61 2.49
N LYS A 87 17.88 15.27 2.39
CA LYS A 87 16.73 15.10 3.28
C LYS A 87 15.47 14.94 2.46
N GLN A 88 14.57 14.05 2.88
CA GLN A 88 13.30 13.83 2.20
C GLN A 88 12.16 13.84 3.21
N GLN A 89 11.07 14.52 2.89
CA GLN A 89 9.90 14.65 3.77
C GLN A 89 8.64 14.91 2.95
N TYR A 90 7.47 14.55 3.50
CA TYR A 90 6.21 15.03 2.94
C TYR A 90 5.93 16.47 3.39
N LEU A 91 5.37 17.28 2.50
CA LEU A 91 4.78 18.56 2.91
C LEU A 91 3.62 18.31 3.89
N PRO A 92 3.39 19.21 4.86
CA PRO A 92 2.46 18.99 5.95
C PRO A 92 1.08 18.51 5.50
N SER A 93 0.61 17.41 6.12
CA SER A 93 -0.72 16.84 5.89
C SER A 93 -1.05 16.51 4.43
N SER A 94 -0.04 16.15 3.62
CA SER A 94 -0.21 15.87 2.19
C SER A 94 0.49 14.59 1.74
N ASN A 95 0.26 14.22 0.47
CA ASN A 95 1.08 13.26 -0.29
C ASN A 95 1.93 13.98 -1.37
N ILE A 96 2.43 15.19 -1.04
CA ILE A 96 3.41 15.93 -1.83
C ILE A 96 4.77 15.71 -1.18
N LEU A 97 5.73 15.21 -1.94
CA LEU A 97 7.05 14.83 -1.43
C LEU A 97 8.08 15.90 -1.77
N GLN A 98 8.93 16.24 -0.82
CA GLN A 98 10.05 17.16 -0.98
C GLN A 98 11.36 16.40 -0.77
N THR A 99 12.26 16.43 -1.74
CA THR A 99 13.64 15.96 -1.63
C THR A 99 14.57 17.17 -1.69
N ARG A 100 15.35 17.40 -0.63
CA ARG A 100 16.23 18.55 -0.46
C ARG A 100 17.70 18.12 -0.54
N TYR A 101 18.46 18.77 -1.41
CA TYR A 101 19.92 18.67 -1.49
C TYR A 101 20.57 19.90 -0.84
N ILE A 102 21.47 19.66 0.11
CA ILE A 102 22.19 20.70 0.85
C ILE A 102 23.68 20.56 0.57
N HIS A 103 24.28 21.63 0.05
CA HIS A 103 25.71 21.75 -0.20
C HIS A 103 26.18 23.20 0.06
N ASP A 104 27.47 23.41 0.27
CA ASP A 104 28.04 24.72 0.57
C ASP A 104 27.74 25.75 -0.52
N GLN A 105 27.73 25.31 -1.79
CA GLN A 105 27.45 26.16 -2.96
C GLN A 105 25.96 26.52 -3.11
N GLY A 106 25.04 25.70 -2.60
CA GLY A 106 23.62 25.97 -2.72
C GLY A 106 22.71 24.91 -2.11
N VAL A 107 21.43 25.26 -2.00
CA VAL A 107 20.37 24.38 -1.52
C VAL A 107 19.28 24.31 -2.57
N VAL A 108 18.87 23.09 -2.94
CA VAL A 108 17.81 22.84 -3.92
C VAL A 108 16.77 21.91 -3.33
N ASP A 109 15.50 22.23 -3.59
CA ASP A 109 14.36 21.37 -3.33
C ASP A 109 13.81 20.80 -4.64
N ILE A 110 13.45 19.52 -4.61
CA ILE A 110 12.62 18.86 -5.61
C ILE A 110 11.28 18.56 -4.94
N VAL A 111 10.19 19.11 -5.50
CA VAL A 111 8.82 18.85 -5.05
C VAL A 111 8.14 17.96 -6.07
N ASP A 112 7.82 16.73 -5.67
CA ASP A 112 7.19 15.70 -6.49
C ASP A 112 5.73 15.47 -6.05
N PHE A 113 4.79 15.52 -6.99
CA PHE A 113 3.38 15.19 -6.72
C PHE A 113 2.59 14.83 -7.97
N PHE A 114 1.45 14.19 -7.74
CA PHE A 114 0.38 14.07 -8.72
C PHE A 114 -0.74 15.05 -8.38
N PRO A 115 -1.22 15.88 -9.33
CA PRO A 115 -2.27 16.84 -9.08
C PRO A 115 -3.58 16.23 -8.55
N ARG A 116 -4.24 16.95 -7.64
CA ARG A 116 -5.57 16.66 -7.11
C ARG A 116 -6.38 17.97 -7.07
N PRO A 117 -7.68 17.94 -7.42
CA PRO A 117 -8.50 19.15 -7.34
C PRO A 117 -8.76 19.51 -5.88
N LYS A 118 -8.88 20.81 -5.59
CA LYS A 118 -9.17 21.34 -4.24
C LYS A 118 -10.34 20.66 -3.54
N GLN A 119 -11.39 20.37 -4.31
CA GLN A 119 -12.59 19.68 -3.84
C GLN A 119 -12.96 18.58 -4.83
N SER A 120 -13.33 17.43 -4.28
CA SER A 120 -13.84 16.29 -5.03
C SER A 120 -15.36 16.18 -4.85
N ASN A 121 -16.13 16.37 -5.92
CA ASN A 121 -17.58 16.13 -5.89
C ASN A 121 -17.90 14.74 -6.47
N ILE A 122 -18.66 13.94 -5.73
CA ILE A 122 -19.16 12.66 -6.20
C ILE A 122 -20.19 12.91 -7.29
N ILE A 123 -19.91 12.49 -8.53
CA ILE A 123 -20.90 12.51 -9.60
C ILE A 123 -21.62 11.16 -9.60
N PRO A 124 -22.94 11.12 -9.33
CA PRO A 124 -23.73 9.93 -9.60
C PRO A 124 -23.89 9.79 -11.13
N LYS A 125 -23.21 8.84 -11.77
CA LYS A 125 -23.54 8.40 -13.13
C LYS A 125 -24.64 7.32 -13.05
N GLY A 126 -25.79 7.60 -13.67
CA GLY A 126 -26.93 6.70 -13.78
C GLY A 126 -28.22 7.35 -13.27
N GLY A 127 -29.26 7.40 -14.12
CA GLY A 127 -30.63 7.66 -13.68
C GLY A 127 -31.11 6.59 -12.68
N PRO A 128 -32.37 6.65 -12.20
CA PRO A 128 -32.83 5.91 -11.03
C PRO A 128 -32.72 4.36 -11.10
N ARG A 129 -32.31 3.77 -12.22
CA ARG A 129 -32.02 2.34 -12.34
C ARG A 129 -30.89 2.10 -13.35
N GLN A 130 -29.71 1.71 -12.84
CA GLN A 130 -28.59 0.96 -13.44
C GLN A 130 -27.24 1.62 -13.16
N SER A 131 -26.52 1.04 -12.19
CA SER A 131 -25.12 1.34 -11.89
C SER A 131 -24.20 0.64 -12.89
N ALA A 132 -23.47 1.42 -13.66
CA ALA A 132 -22.21 1.00 -14.26
C ALA A 132 -21.28 2.21 -14.28
N TYR A 133 -20.28 2.17 -13.40
CA TYR A 133 -19.18 3.13 -13.27
C TYR A 133 -19.61 4.55 -12.88
N ARG A 134 -19.70 4.80 -11.56
CA ARG A 134 -19.59 6.18 -11.05
C ARG A 134 -18.21 6.67 -11.46
N GLU A 135 -18.14 7.86 -12.04
CA GLU A 135 -16.92 8.62 -11.93
C GLU A 135 -16.97 9.24 -10.54
N ALA A 136 -16.38 8.55 -9.55
CA ALA A 136 -16.60 8.87 -8.14
C ALA A 136 -16.14 10.27 -7.75
N THR A 137 -15.41 10.98 -8.62
CA THR A 137 -15.05 12.38 -8.45
C THR A 137 -14.89 13.07 -9.81
N ALA A 138 -15.48 14.26 -9.96
CA ALA A 138 -15.15 15.16 -11.06
C ALA A 138 -13.70 15.65 -10.92
N VAL A 139 -12.77 15.01 -11.63
CA VAL A 139 -11.40 15.52 -11.82
C VAL A 139 -11.25 15.83 -13.30
N GLN A 140 -10.68 16.97 -13.65
CA GLN A 140 -10.33 17.25 -15.05
C GLN A 140 -9.45 16.11 -15.57
N GLU A 141 -9.80 15.52 -16.72
CA GLU A 141 -9.16 14.29 -17.22
C GLU A 141 -7.63 14.37 -17.21
N GLU A 142 -7.09 15.51 -17.62
CA GLU A 142 -5.65 15.71 -17.70
C GLU A 142 -4.95 15.68 -16.35
N LEU A 143 -5.56 16.26 -15.31
CA LEU A 143 -4.99 16.28 -13.96
C LEU A 143 -4.87 14.86 -13.37
N LYS A 144 -5.61 13.90 -13.91
CA LYS A 144 -5.52 12.49 -13.51
C LYS A 144 -4.22 11.83 -14.00
N GLN A 145 -3.52 12.44 -14.95
CA GLN A 145 -2.43 11.83 -15.72
C GLN A 145 -1.23 12.78 -15.80
N TRP A 146 -0.87 13.42 -14.68
CA TRP A 146 0.32 14.25 -14.55
C TRP A 146 1.21 13.75 -13.41
N LEU A 147 2.50 13.61 -13.67
CA LEU A 147 3.56 13.60 -12.67
C LEU A 147 4.29 14.94 -12.74
N VAL A 148 4.20 15.74 -11.68
CA VAL A 148 4.88 17.04 -11.57
C VAL A 148 6.12 16.89 -10.70
N ARG A 149 7.25 17.40 -11.20
CA ARG A 149 8.53 17.47 -10.48
C ARG A 149 9.09 18.87 -10.60
N ARG A 150 9.05 19.65 -9.52
CA ARG A 150 9.51 21.04 -9.49
C ARG A 150 10.83 21.15 -8.76
N VAL A 151 11.84 21.66 -9.44
CA VAL A 151 13.15 21.98 -8.90
C VAL A 151 13.18 23.46 -8.54
N GLU A 152 13.50 23.82 -7.30
CA GLU A 152 13.61 25.20 -6.83
C GLU A 152 14.93 25.38 -6.09
N CYS A 153 15.68 26.44 -6.42
CA CYS A 153 16.89 26.77 -5.68
C CYS A 153 16.58 27.75 -4.55
N ILE A 154 16.73 27.27 -3.32
CA ILE A 154 16.42 28.03 -2.10
C ILE A 154 17.55 28.97 -1.72
N ARG A 155 18.80 28.59 -2.04
CA ARG A 155 20.00 29.37 -1.69
C ARG A 155 21.11 29.11 -2.69
N GLY A 156 21.86 30.13 -3.07
CA GLY A 156 23.10 30.01 -3.82
C GLY A 156 22.87 29.51 -5.25
N ARG A 157 23.65 28.51 -5.69
CA ARG A 157 23.48 27.90 -7.02
C ARG A 157 23.90 26.43 -7.02
N LEU A 158 23.20 25.62 -7.81
CA LEU A 158 23.51 24.20 -7.93
C LEU A 158 23.33 23.72 -9.37
N ALA A 159 24.27 22.90 -9.83
CA ALA A 159 24.12 22.17 -11.08
C ALA A 159 23.51 20.79 -10.81
N LEU A 160 22.50 20.43 -11.59
CA LEU A 160 21.80 19.15 -11.48
C LEU A 160 21.81 18.46 -12.85
N ASP A 161 21.96 17.15 -12.82
CA ASP A 161 21.76 16.29 -13.97
C ASP A 161 20.31 15.77 -13.95
N VAL A 162 19.66 15.84 -15.12
CA VAL A 162 18.28 15.41 -15.34
C VAL A 162 18.30 14.29 -16.37
N GLU A 163 17.69 13.16 -16.05
CA GLU A 163 17.67 11.97 -16.89
C GLU A 163 16.28 11.36 -16.93
N ILE A 164 15.77 11.08 -18.13
CA ILE A 164 14.45 10.49 -18.32
C ILE A 164 14.57 9.38 -19.36
N PHE A 165 14.37 8.15 -18.90
CA PHE A 165 14.44 6.94 -19.70
C PHE A 165 13.19 6.09 -19.44
N PRO A 166 12.08 6.31 -20.17
CA PRO A 166 10.91 5.45 -20.04
C PRO A 166 11.19 4.03 -20.54
N ALA A 167 10.59 3.04 -19.90
CA ALA A 167 10.65 1.64 -20.30
C ALA A 167 9.22 1.08 -20.34
N PHE A 168 8.61 1.13 -21.53
CA PHE A 168 7.21 0.82 -21.73
C PHE A 168 6.91 -0.68 -21.61
N ASP A 169 5.70 -0.99 -21.15
CA ASP A 169 5.18 -2.34 -21.04
C ASP A 169 6.13 -3.28 -20.27
N TYR A 170 6.51 -2.88 -19.05
CA TYR A 170 7.48 -3.64 -18.25
C TYR A 170 8.84 -3.81 -18.93
N ALA A 171 9.30 -2.78 -19.65
CA ALA A 171 10.52 -2.79 -20.46
C ALA A 171 10.51 -3.80 -21.65
N LEU A 172 9.32 -4.17 -22.15
CA LEU A 172 9.17 -5.03 -23.33
C LEU A 172 9.03 -4.25 -24.62
N GLU A 173 8.49 -3.03 -24.56
CA GLU A 173 8.17 -2.26 -25.76
C GLU A 173 9.24 -1.20 -26.09
N PRO A 174 9.73 -1.13 -27.34
CA PRO A 174 10.55 -0.03 -27.80
C PRO A 174 9.71 1.25 -27.97
N HIS A 175 10.39 2.39 -27.95
CA HIS A 175 9.77 3.69 -28.20
C HIS A 175 10.66 4.61 -29.03
N VAL A 176 10.02 5.62 -29.63
CA VAL A 176 10.68 6.71 -30.35
C VAL A 176 10.64 7.97 -29.49
N THR A 177 11.78 8.66 -29.40
CA THR A 177 11.93 9.90 -28.63
C THR A 177 12.06 11.07 -29.58
N THR A 178 11.20 12.07 -29.42
CA THR A 178 11.21 13.28 -30.27
C THR A 178 11.35 14.52 -29.40
N ILE A 179 12.42 15.29 -29.62
CA ILE A 179 12.60 16.61 -29.00
C ILE A 179 11.95 17.63 -29.92
N VAL A 180 10.74 18.08 -29.58
CA VAL A 180 9.92 18.98 -30.40
C VAL A 180 10.49 20.40 -30.37
N GLN A 181 10.80 20.90 -29.17
CA GLN A 181 11.34 22.24 -28.99
C GLN A 181 12.76 22.19 -28.40
N ARG A 182 13.78 22.40 -29.25
CA ARG A 182 15.20 22.37 -28.81
C ARG A 182 15.60 23.64 -28.05
N VAL A 183 15.11 24.80 -28.49
CA VAL A 183 15.42 26.12 -27.92
C VAL A 183 14.18 26.67 -27.22
N HIS A 184 14.34 27.22 -26.03
CA HIS A 184 13.30 27.97 -25.32
C HIS A 184 13.88 29.32 -25.01
N GLU A 185 13.25 30.36 -25.54
CA GLU A 185 13.68 31.73 -25.30
C GLU A 185 13.37 32.12 -23.85
N PRO A 186 14.25 32.88 -23.18
CA PRO A 186 13.96 33.40 -21.84
C PRO A 186 12.62 34.15 -21.83
N GLY A 187 11.72 33.78 -20.92
CA GLY A 187 10.39 34.40 -20.81
C GLY A 187 9.34 33.90 -21.82
N SER A 188 9.64 32.87 -22.62
CA SER A 188 8.64 32.21 -23.46
C SER A 188 7.51 31.58 -22.61
N PRO A 189 6.23 31.78 -22.96
CA PRO A 189 5.11 31.10 -22.30
C PRO A 189 4.94 29.65 -22.77
N GLN A 190 5.65 29.22 -23.82
CA GLN A 190 5.57 27.85 -24.36
C GLN A 190 6.53 26.92 -23.63
N SER A 191 6.03 25.77 -23.18
CA SER A 191 6.84 24.74 -22.54
C SER A 191 7.79 24.04 -23.52
N LYS A 192 9.01 23.69 -23.09
CA LYS A 192 9.82 22.76 -23.89
C LYS A 192 9.16 21.39 -23.87
N THR A 193 8.98 20.79 -25.03
CA THR A 193 8.30 19.50 -25.16
C THR A 193 9.21 18.41 -25.72
N VAL A 194 9.20 17.25 -25.05
CA VAL A 194 9.78 15.98 -25.51
C VAL A 194 8.68 14.93 -25.50
N THR A 195 8.57 14.12 -26.55
CA THR A 195 7.61 13.00 -26.59
C THR A 195 8.30 11.65 -26.64
N PHE A 196 7.66 10.64 -26.06
CA PHE A 196 8.08 9.24 -26.04
C PHE A 196 6.92 8.37 -26.51
N HIS A 197 7.02 7.81 -27.71
CA HIS A 197 5.92 7.06 -28.34
C HIS A 197 6.29 5.59 -28.47
N SER A 198 5.60 4.75 -27.70
CA SER A 198 5.58 3.30 -27.87
C SER A 198 4.39 2.88 -28.74
N LYS A 199 4.18 1.58 -28.91
CA LYS A 199 3.05 1.05 -29.68
C LYS A 199 1.71 1.40 -29.03
N ASN A 200 1.61 1.25 -27.71
CA ASN A 200 0.33 1.35 -27.00
C ASN A 200 0.20 2.61 -26.13
N LEU A 201 1.31 3.31 -25.87
CA LEU A 201 1.33 4.48 -24.98
C LEU A 201 2.19 5.62 -25.56
N LYS A 202 1.67 6.84 -25.48
CA LYS A 202 2.38 8.07 -25.84
C LYS A 202 2.50 8.97 -24.62
N LEU A 203 3.74 9.29 -24.25
CA LEU A 203 4.03 10.22 -23.16
C LEU A 203 4.63 11.51 -23.70
N GLN A 204 4.32 12.60 -23.01
CA GLN A 204 4.88 13.92 -23.23
C GLN A 204 5.51 14.43 -21.93
N LEU A 205 6.70 15.00 -22.06
CA LEU A 205 7.37 15.77 -21.03
C LEU A 205 7.32 17.25 -21.42
N ASP A 206 6.70 18.05 -20.57
CA ASP A 206 6.71 19.51 -20.67
C ASP A 206 7.61 20.12 -19.60
N VAL A 207 8.31 21.19 -19.97
CA VAL A 207 9.20 21.93 -19.06
C VAL A 207 8.79 23.40 -18.99
N THR A 208 8.59 23.87 -17.77
CA THR A 208 8.28 25.27 -17.45
C THR A 208 9.44 25.87 -16.67
N ILE A 209 9.85 27.09 -17.04
CA ILE A 209 10.98 27.79 -16.44
C ILE A 209 10.47 29.04 -15.71
N ASP A 210 10.86 29.16 -14.45
CA ASP A 210 10.66 30.35 -13.63
C ASP A 210 12.01 31.05 -13.40
N LYS A 211 12.11 32.31 -13.84
CA LYS A 211 13.34 33.10 -13.71
C LYS A 211 13.54 33.71 -12.32
N GLY A 212 12.56 33.60 -11.42
CA GLY A 212 12.59 34.26 -10.12
C GLY A 212 12.26 35.75 -10.22
N GLU A 213 12.80 36.56 -9.30
CA GLU A 213 12.55 38.00 -9.22
C GLU A 213 12.98 38.75 -10.49
N GLU A 214 12.34 39.90 -10.78
CA GLU A 214 12.52 40.63 -12.04
C GLU A 214 13.94 41.15 -12.28
N ASP A 215 14.73 41.33 -11.20
CA ASP A 215 16.08 41.94 -11.21
C ASP A 215 17.23 40.94 -11.46
N VAL A 216 16.93 39.67 -11.77
CA VAL A 216 17.96 38.64 -12.04
C VAL A 216 18.31 38.61 -13.54
N ASP A 217 19.55 38.97 -13.88
CA ASP A 217 20.07 39.00 -15.27
C ASP A 217 20.20 37.61 -15.93
N THR A 218 20.01 36.53 -15.18
CA THR A 218 20.19 35.16 -15.63
C THR A 218 18.85 34.40 -15.64
N CYS A 219 18.62 33.62 -16.68
CA CYS A 219 17.48 32.72 -16.80
C CYS A 219 18.00 31.28 -16.92
N PRO A 220 17.48 30.32 -16.15
CA PRO A 220 17.97 28.95 -16.25
C PRO A 220 17.57 28.38 -17.61
N SER A 221 18.33 27.40 -18.10
CA SER A 221 18.10 26.79 -19.41
C SER A 221 18.20 25.28 -19.33
N VAL A 222 17.41 24.60 -20.16
CA VAL A 222 17.28 23.13 -20.17
C VAL A 222 17.54 22.64 -21.59
N ILE A 223 18.68 22.04 -21.89
CA ILE A 223 18.98 21.54 -23.24
C ILE A 223 18.99 20.02 -23.20
N PHE A 224 17.94 19.41 -23.76
CA PHE A 224 17.85 17.95 -23.87
C PHE A 224 18.74 17.41 -24.98
N LYS A 225 19.36 16.26 -24.70
CA LYS A 225 20.04 15.41 -25.67
C LYS A 225 19.41 14.03 -25.61
N ALA A 226 19.04 13.48 -26.78
CA ALA A 226 18.62 12.10 -26.88
C ALA A 226 19.84 11.18 -26.70
N VAL A 227 19.71 10.17 -25.86
CA VAL A 227 20.80 9.23 -25.52
C VAL A 227 20.27 7.81 -25.49
N LYS A 228 21.00 6.87 -26.09
CA LYS A 228 20.78 5.43 -25.94
C LYS A 228 21.61 4.91 -24.77
N ARG A 229 21.00 4.06 -23.94
CA ARG A 229 21.72 3.27 -22.92
C ARG A 229 21.60 1.78 -23.23
N PRO A 230 22.64 0.98 -22.95
CA PRO A 230 22.54 -0.48 -23.05
C PRO A 230 21.35 -1.00 -22.22
N GLY A 231 20.64 -2.01 -22.75
CA GLY A 231 19.49 -2.63 -22.07
C GLY A 231 18.15 -1.92 -22.28
N MET A 232 18.14 -0.64 -22.70
CA MET A 232 16.92 0.12 -22.92
C MET A 232 16.47 0.06 -24.39
N LEU A 233 15.16 -0.12 -24.60
CA LEU A 233 14.56 -0.33 -25.93
C LEU A 233 14.21 0.97 -26.68
N GLY A 234 14.52 2.12 -26.12
CA GLY A 234 14.36 3.42 -26.76
C GLY A 234 15.34 4.44 -26.19
N GLU A 235 15.42 5.60 -26.85
CA GLU A 235 16.26 6.70 -26.38
C GLU A 235 15.62 7.37 -25.16
N GLY A 236 16.42 7.68 -24.15
CA GLY A 236 16.01 8.66 -23.15
C GLY A 236 16.46 10.06 -23.53
N VAL A 237 16.17 11.02 -22.66
CA VAL A 237 16.75 12.35 -22.73
C VAL A 237 17.56 12.67 -21.48
N VAL A 238 18.66 13.37 -21.68
CA VAL A 238 19.48 13.93 -20.60
C VAL A 238 19.60 15.43 -20.76
N ALA A 239 19.65 16.16 -19.65
CA ALA A 239 19.95 17.57 -19.61
C ALA A 239 20.80 17.88 -18.37
N ARG A 240 21.57 18.96 -18.46
CA ARG A 240 22.23 19.58 -17.31
C ARG A 240 21.63 20.94 -17.10
N ILE A 241 21.17 21.20 -15.88
CA ILE A 241 20.54 22.45 -15.50
C ILE A 241 21.39 23.13 -14.43
N LEU A 242 21.47 24.46 -14.50
CA LEU A 242 22.02 25.29 -13.43
C LEU A 242 20.87 26.14 -12.92
N VAL A 243 20.58 26.03 -11.63
CA VAL A 243 19.57 26.83 -10.95
C VAL A 243 20.24 27.71 -9.91
N GLN A 244 19.78 28.95 -9.81
CA GLN A 244 20.23 29.94 -8.84
C GLN A 244 19.08 30.33 -7.92
N GLU A 245 19.42 30.89 -6.76
CA GLU A 245 18.48 31.32 -5.74
C GLU A 245 17.25 32.04 -6.32
N GLY A 246 16.05 31.58 -5.92
CA GLY A 246 14.76 32.08 -6.39
C GLY A 246 14.29 31.52 -7.74
N GLN A 247 15.15 30.85 -8.51
CA GLN A 247 14.77 30.23 -9.78
C GLN A 247 14.16 28.84 -9.59
N ALA A 248 13.25 28.48 -10.50
CA ALA A 248 12.66 27.15 -10.53
C ALA A 248 12.54 26.59 -11.96
N ILE A 249 12.60 25.26 -12.06
CA ILE A 249 12.31 24.51 -13.28
C ILE A 249 11.33 23.40 -12.92
N SER A 250 10.20 23.33 -13.62
CA SER A 250 9.21 22.27 -13.43
C SER A 250 9.18 21.34 -14.63
N PHE A 251 9.14 20.05 -14.36
CA PHE A 251 9.00 18.98 -15.34
C PHE A 251 7.66 18.27 -15.13
N ILE A 252 6.88 18.12 -16.20
CA ILE A 252 5.56 17.52 -16.17
C ILE A 252 5.54 16.36 -17.15
N LEU A 253 5.49 15.13 -16.63
CA LEU A 253 5.28 13.94 -17.45
C LEU A 253 3.78 13.62 -17.49
N ARG A 254 3.21 13.58 -18.69
CA ARG A 254 1.78 13.35 -18.94
C ARG A 254 1.55 12.52 -20.20
N ASN A 255 0.30 12.16 -20.48
CA ASN A 255 -0.06 11.60 -21.77
C ASN A 255 0.09 12.64 -22.88
N ASP A 256 0.58 12.22 -24.05
CA ASP A 256 0.58 13.02 -25.26
C ASP A 256 -0.75 12.86 -26.00
N ILE A 257 -1.57 13.92 -26.04
CA ILE A 257 -2.87 13.95 -26.71
C ILE A 257 -3.04 15.20 -27.56
N ASP A 258 -3.77 15.10 -28.67
CA ASP A 258 -3.86 16.17 -29.67
C ASP A 258 -4.51 17.47 -29.16
N ASN A 259 -5.41 17.38 -28.17
CA ASN A 259 -6.21 18.52 -27.71
C ASN A 259 -6.12 18.66 -26.19
N HIS A 260 -4.98 19.13 -25.72
CA HIS A 260 -4.81 19.41 -24.31
C HIS A 260 -5.77 20.52 -23.83
N VAL A 261 -6.50 20.28 -22.74
CA VAL A 261 -7.29 21.31 -22.05
C VAL A 261 -6.34 22.36 -21.47
N THR A 262 -5.18 21.92 -20.97
CA THR A 262 -4.08 22.75 -20.52
C THR A 262 -2.92 22.64 -21.52
N ASP A 263 -3.00 23.41 -22.60
CA ASP A 263 -1.99 23.41 -23.67
C ASP A 263 -0.69 24.08 -23.21
N HIS A 264 -0.79 25.19 -22.48
CA HIS A 264 0.36 25.93 -21.94
C HIS A 264 0.46 25.77 -20.42
N ILE A 265 1.53 25.11 -19.95
CA ILE A 265 1.78 24.89 -18.53
C ILE A 265 2.69 26.01 -18.01
N THR A 266 2.12 26.95 -17.26
CA THR A 266 2.85 28.08 -16.65
C THR A 266 3.15 27.81 -15.16
N SER A 267 4.07 28.57 -14.55
CA SER A 267 4.35 28.48 -13.10
C SER A 267 3.07 28.68 -12.27
N ALA A 268 2.23 29.64 -12.65
CA ALA A 268 0.96 29.92 -11.96
C ALA A 268 -0.02 28.73 -12.01
N VAL A 269 -0.06 27.97 -13.11
CA VAL A 269 -0.86 26.74 -13.19
C VAL A 269 -0.34 25.71 -12.20
N LEU A 270 0.98 25.52 -12.14
CA LEU A 270 1.62 24.55 -11.25
C LEU A 270 1.48 24.93 -9.77
N ASP A 271 1.61 26.20 -9.44
CA ASP A 271 1.36 26.73 -8.10
C ASP A 271 -0.07 26.43 -7.65
N LEU A 272 -1.04 26.65 -8.55
CA LEU A 272 -2.43 26.32 -8.29
C LEU A 272 -2.62 24.82 -8.09
N GLN A 273 -2.03 23.97 -8.95
CA GLN A 273 -2.14 22.51 -8.80
C GLN A 273 -1.51 22.01 -7.50
N GLN A 274 -0.37 22.56 -7.09
CA GLN A 274 0.28 22.21 -5.82
C GLN A 274 -0.60 22.63 -4.63
N HIS A 275 -1.12 23.86 -4.65
CA HIS A 275 -2.02 24.37 -3.61
C HIS A 275 -3.30 23.55 -3.48
N ASP A 276 -3.96 23.25 -4.61
CA ASP A 276 -5.18 22.46 -4.65
C ASP A 276 -4.93 21.03 -4.17
N THR A 277 -3.80 20.44 -4.55
CA THR A 277 -3.39 19.10 -4.10
C THR A 277 -3.16 19.06 -2.59
N GLN A 278 -2.43 20.04 -2.05
CA GLN A 278 -2.21 20.14 -0.62
C GLN A 278 -3.53 20.32 0.13
N THR A 279 -4.40 21.19 -0.37
CA THR A 279 -5.71 21.46 0.22
C THR A 279 -6.60 20.22 0.22
N PHE A 280 -6.60 19.43 -0.87
CA PHE A 280 -7.33 18.18 -0.97
C PHE A 280 -6.94 17.22 0.16
N TRP A 281 -5.65 16.94 0.30
CA TRP A 281 -5.13 16.01 1.31
C TRP A 281 -5.35 16.51 2.73
N TYR A 282 -5.09 17.80 2.98
CA TYR A 282 -5.32 18.44 4.27
C TYR A 282 -6.79 18.33 4.69
N ASN A 283 -7.71 18.70 3.80
CA ASN A 283 -9.15 18.63 4.06
C ASN A 283 -9.62 17.20 4.32
N TRP A 284 -9.01 16.22 3.65
CA TRP A 284 -9.31 14.82 3.90
C TRP A 284 -8.82 14.40 5.28
N ILE A 285 -7.51 14.51 5.58
CA ILE A 285 -6.95 13.98 6.82
C ILE A 285 -7.45 14.72 8.07
N ALA A 286 -7.86 15.99 7.94
CA ALA A 286 -8.47 16.77 9.03
C ALA A 286 -9.77 16.13 9.57
N LYS A 287 -10.44 15.27 8.80
CA LYS A 287 -11.65 14.54 9.22
C LYS A 287 -11.36 13.39 10.19
N SER A 288 -10.08 12.99 10.34
CA SER A 288 -9.70 11.89 11.22
C SER A 288 -10.12 12.17 12.67
N LYS A 289 -10.83 11.19 13.24
CA LYS A 289 -11.27 11.18 14.63
C LYS A 289 -10.17 10.75 15.61
N TYR A 290 -9.04 10.25 15.12
CA TYR A 290 -7.92 9.87 15.99
C TYR A 290 -7.23 11.11 16.58
N LYS A 291 -7.14 11.17 17.90
CA LYS A 291 -6.46 12.24 18.67
C LYS A 291 -5.43 11.68 19.66
N GLY A 292 -5.09 10.40 19.52
CA GLY A 292 -4.19 9.69 20.41
C GLY A 292 -2.71 10.04 20.26
N ARG A 293 -1.88 9.38 21.08
CA ARG A 293 -0.44 9.66 21.19
C ARG A 293 0.35 9.56 19.88
N TRP A 294 0.01 8.61 19.01
CA TRP A 294 0.76 8.35 17.77
C TRP A 294 0.17 9.05 16.54
N ARG A 295 -0.31 10.28 16.72
CA ARG A 295 -1.08 11.01 15.70
C ARG A 295 -0.39 11.11 14.35
N GLU A 296 0.91 11.37 14.32
CA GLU A 296 1.67 11.57 13.08
C GLU A 296 1.78 10.29 12.26
N VAL A 297 2.19 9.19 12.89
CA VAL A 297 2.32 7.87 12.26
C VAL A 297 0.96 7.34 11.79
N VAL A 298 -0.08 7.51 12.60
CA VAL A 298 -1.45 7.14 12.23
C VAL A 298 -1.93 7.99 11.04
N ALA A 299 -1.69 9.31 11.05
CA ALA A 299 -2.09 10.17 9.95
C ALA A 299 -1.38 9.80 8.64
N ARG A 300 -0.09 9.44 8.72
CA ARG A 300 0.67 8.99 7.55
C ARG A 300 0.16 7.68 6.98
N SER A 301 -0.08 6.68 7.84
CA SER A 301 -0.67 5.40 7.44
C SER A 301 -2.06 5.58 6.80
N LEU A 302 -2.89 6.48 7.33
CA LEU A 302 -4.19 6.80 6.75
C LEU A 302 -4.09 7.43 5.36
N LEU A 303 -3.14 8.34 5.15
CA LEU A 303 -2.90 8.95 3.83
C LEU A 303 -2.42 7.93 2.80
N ILE A 304 -1.61 6.96 3.21
CA ILE A 304 -1.16 5.85 2.35
C ILE A 304 -2.32 4.92 1.99
N LEU A 305 -3.13 4.50 2.96
CA LEU A 305 -4.32 3.68 2.71
C LEU A 305 -5.31 4.38 1.77
N LYS A 306 -5.51 5.69 1.96
CA LYS A 306 -6.33 6.51 1.07
C LYS A 306 -5.77 6.56 -0.34
N LEU A 307 -4.45 6.67 -0.49
CA LEU A 307 -3.80 6.68 -1.80
C LEU A 307 -4.04 5.38 -2.56
N MET A 308 -4.02 4.23 -1.87
CA MET A 308 -4.25 2.89 -2.44
C MET A 308 -5.74 2.57 -2.69
N THR A 309 -6.65 3.50 -2.40
CA THR A 309 -8.08 3.35 -2.74
C THR A 309 -8.32 3.91 -4.15
N TYR A 310 -8.51 3.03 -5.14
CA TYR A 310 -8.76 3.40 -6.53
C TYR A 310 -10.06 4.19 -6.65
N GLU A 311 -9.92 5.51 -6.86
CA GLU A 311 -11.03 6.46 -6.82
C GLU A 311 -12.18 6.07 -7.76
N PRO A 312 -11.97 5.64 -9.01
CA PRO A 312 -13.07 5.38 -9.95
C PRO A 312 -14.05 4.30 -9.50
N THR A 313 -13.59 3.25 -8.82
CA THR A 313 -14.47 2.12 -8.46
C THR A 313 -14.65 1.96 -6.96
N GLY A 314 -13.75 2.52 -6.15
CA GLY A 314 -13.66 2.24 -4.71
C GLY A 314 -12.88 0.96 -4.38
N ALA A 315 -12.30 0.27 -5.37
CA ALA A 315 -11.41 -0.86 -5.14
C ALA A 315 -10.20 -0.43 -4.31
N ILE A 316 -9.75 -1.26 -3.37
CA ILE A 316 -8.58 -0.99 -2.53
C ILE A 316 -7.51 -2.02 -2.87
N ILE A 317 -6.34 -1.59 -3.33
CA ILE A 317 -5.26 -2.52 -3.70
C ILE A 317 -4.44 -2.93 -2.46
N ALA A 318 -3.83 -4.12 -2.48
CA ALA A 318 -2.98 -4.58 -1.38
C ALA A 318 -1.65 -3.82 -1.30
N SER A 319 -1.05 -3.51 -2.45
CA SER A 319 0.13 -2.64 -2.58
C SER A 319 0.22 -2.09 -4.01
N PRO A 320 0.82 -0.91 -4.23
CA PRO A 320 1.04 -0.41 -5.58
C PRO A 320 2.16 -1.10 -6.37
N THR A 321 2.98 -1.94 -5.72
CA THR A 321 4.14 -2.58 -6.34
C THR A 321 3.89 -4.05 -6.68
N PHE A 322 4.79 -4.61 -7.46
CA PHE A 322 4.85 -6.04 -7.76
C PHE A 322 6.29 -6.56 -7.68
N SER A 323 6.43 -7.84 -7.38
CA SER A 323 7.68 -8.61 -7.43
C SER A 323 8.84 -8.10 -6.58
N ILE A 324 8.54 -7.33 -5.53
CA ILE A 324 9.55 -7.04 -4.51
C ILE A 324 9.66 -8.28 -3.60
N PRO A 325 10.88 -8.79 -3.34
CA PRO A 325 11.08 -10.09 -2.71
C PRO A 325 10.85 -10.09 -1.20
N GLU A 326 10.23 -11.16 -0.68
CA GLU A 326 10.12 -11.47 0.76
C GLU A 326 11.45 -11.98 1.38
N ASP A 327 12.41 -12.42 0.57
CA ASP A 327 13.83 -12.67 0.94
C ASP A 327 14.69 -12.36 -0.27
N VAL A 328 15.78 -11.60 -0.12
CA VAL A 328 16.64 -11.22 -1.25
C VAL A 328 17.28 -12.47 -1.86
N GLY A 329 17.12 -12.66 -3.17
CA GLY A 329 17.51 -13.87 -3.90
C GLY A 329 16.47 -14.99 -3.81
N GLY A 330 15.40 -14.81 -3.05
CA GLY A 330 14.30 -15.75 -2.90
C GLY A 330 13.29 -15.70 -4.05
N VAL A 331 12.35 -16.65 -4.00
CA VAL A 331 11.33 -16.89 -5.05
C VAL A 331 9.94 -16.34 -4.71
N ARG A 332 9.76 -15.80 -3.50
CA ARG A 332 8.51 -15.24 -2.98
C ARG A 332 8.37 -13.77 -3.41
N ASN A 333 8.01 -13.58 -4.68
CA ASN A 333 7.95 -12.28 -5.35
C ASN A 333 6.60 -12.20 -6.10
N TRP A 334 5.67 -11.38 -5.61
CA TRP A 334 4.26 -11.40 -6.03
C TRP A 334 3.75 -10.04 -6.52
N ASP A 335 2.72 -10.04 -7.36
CA ASP A 335 2.02 -8.82 -7.78
C ASP A 335 0.85 -8.53 -6.83
N TYR A 336 0.86 -7.36 -6.18
CA TYR A 336 -0.09 -6.97 -5.13
C TYR A 336 -1.02 -5.82 -5.57
N ARG A 337 -1.03 -5.48 -6.85
CA ARG A 337 -1.78 -4.33 -7.42
C ARG A 337 -3.29 -4.58 -7.57
N PHE A 338 -3.80 -5.66 -6.98
CA PHE A 338 -5.19 -6.10 -7.05
C PHE A 338 -5.91 -5.86 -5.73
N SER A 339 -7.25 -5.91 -5.79
CA SER A 339 -8.11 -5.75 -4.61
C SER A 339 -8.48 -7.10 -4.03
N TRP A 340 -7.75 -7.51 -3.00
CA TRP A 340 -8.10 -8.67 -2.18
C TRP A 340 -9.33 -8.36 -1.33
N VAL A 341 -10.26 -9.32 -1.29
CA VAL A 341 -11.47 -9.21 -0.47
C VAL A 341 -11.09 -9.04 1.00
N ARG A 342 -10.10 -9.81 1.46
CA ARG A 342 -9.51 -9.74 2.79
C ARG A 342 -9.00 -8.34 3.13
N ASP A 343 -8.00 -7.89 2.38
CA ASP A 343 -7.24 -6.67 2.63
C ASP A 343 -8.12 -5.44 2.68
N SER A 344 -9.05 -5.39 1.72
CA SER A 344 -10.02 -4.32 1.61
C SER A 344 -11.04 -4.37 2.75
N SER A 345 -11.50 -5.54 3.18
CA SER A 345 -12.45 -5.67 4.29
C SER A 345 -11.89 -5.14 5.61
N PHE A 346 -10.62 -5.44 5.92
CA PHE A 346 -9.94 -4.86 7.08
C PHE A 346 -9.70 -3.35 6.94
N THR A 347 -9.43 -2.86 5.72
CA THR A 347 -9.24 -1.43 5.47
C THR A 347 -10.51 -0.61 5.72
N ILE A 348 -11.69 -1.12 5.33
CA ILE A 348 -12.98 -0.48 5.61
C ILE A 348 -13.19 -0.28 7.11
N TYR A 349 -12.85 -1.29 7.92
CA TYR A 349 -12.96 -1.20 9.38
C TYR A 349 -12.20 0.03 9.89
N ILE A 350 -10.94 0.20 9.48
CA ILE A 350 -10.11 1.33 9.88
C ILE A 350 -10.71 2.65 9.42
N PHE A 351 -11.12 2.76 8.16
CA PHE A 351 -11.75 3.99 7.66
C PHE A 351 -13.00 4.38 8.46
N LEU A 352 -13.91 3.44 8.69
CA LEU A 352 -15.12 3.69 9.49
C LEU A 352 -14.78 4.12 10.92
N ARG A 353 -13.81 3.47 11.55
CA ARG A 353 -13.38 3.80 12.93
C ARG A 353 -12.71 5.17 13.02
N MET A 354 -11.93 5.54 12.02
CA MET A 354 -11.26 6.84 11.96
C MET A 354 -12.17 7.98 11.45
N GLY A 355 -13.39 7.67 11.01
CA GLY A 355 -14.38 8.66 10.58
C GLY A 355 -14.46 8.92 9.07
N PHE A 356 -13.83 8.07 8.27
CA PHE A 356 -13.84 8.11 6.81
C PHE A 356 -14.92 7.18 6.26
N THR A 357 -16.10 7.74 5.95
CA THR A 357 -17.23 6.93 5.46
C THR A 357 -17.31 6.84 3.95
N ALA A 358 -16.73 7.80 3.21
CA ALA A 358 -16.85 7.86 1.75
C ALA A 358 -16.13 6.71 1.05
N GLU A 359 -14.93 6.38 1.52
CA GLU A 359 -14.11 5.28 1.03
C GLU A 359 -14.75 3.93 1.37
N ALA A 360 -15.29 3.81 2.59
CA ALA A 360 -16.06 2.64 3.01
C ALA A 360 -17.32 2.45 2.13
N ASP A 361 -18.08 3.52 1.89
CA ASP A 361 -19.25 3.48 0.99
C ASP A 361 -18.86 3.03 -0.43
N ALA A 362 -17.78 3.58 -0.98
CA ALA A 362 -17.32 3.27 -2.33
C ALA A 362 -16.90 1.81 -2.48
N TYR A 363 -16.11 1.29 -1.53
CA TYR A 363 -15.74 -0.13 -1.56
C TYR A 363 -16.96 -1.04 -1.33
N MET A 364 -17.89 -0.66 -0.44
CA MET A 364 -19.10 -1.45 -0.23
C MET A 364 -19.97 -1.55 -1.49
N ASP A 365 -20.06 -0.47 -2.26
CA ASP A 365 -20.70 -0.46 -3.59
C ASP A 365 -19.94 -1.36 -4.59
N PHE A 366 -18.60 -1.35 -4.55
CA PHE A 366 -17.74 -2.21 -5.38
C PHE A 366 -17.96 -3.71 -5.10
N ILE A 367 -17.80 -4.13 -3.84
CA ILE A 367 -17.84 -5.55 -3.46
C ILE A 367 -19.26 -6.13 -3.53
N SER A 368 -20.29 -5.34 -3.23
CA SER A 368 -21.68 -5.79 -3.29
C SER A 368 -22.09 -6.14 -4.73
N GLN A 369 -21.59 -5.41 -5.73
CA GLN A 369 -21.77 -5.78 -7.14
C GLN A 369 -21.09 -7.12 -7.48
N ARG A 370 -19.93 -7.43 -6.89
CA ARG A 370 -19.20 -8.68 -7.15
C ARG A 370 -19.83 -9.87 -6.46
N LEU A 371 -20.35 -9.68 -5.23
CA LEU A 371 -21.18 -10.67 -4.54
C LEU A 371 -22.39 -11.13 -5.36
N MET A 372 -22.95 -10.24 -6.19
CA MET A 372 -24.11 -10.51 -7.04
C MET A 372 -23.73 -11.10 -8.41
N LYS A 373 -22.61 -10.68 -9.01
CA LYS A 373 -22.30 -10.93 -10.43
C LYS A 373 -21.12 -11.85 -10.70
N SER A 374 -20.20 -11.99 -9.75
CA SER A 374 -18.87 -12.57 -9.99
C SER A 374 -18.65 -13.88 -9.22
N ARG A 375 -19.73 -14.59 -8.87
CA ARG A 375 -19.59 -15.90 -8.22
C ARG A 375 -19.05 -16.93 -9.22
N GLY A 376 -18.15 -17.78 -8.75
CA GLY A 376 -17.65 -18.93 -9.50
C GLY A 376 -18.75 -19.95 -9.81
N PRO A 377 -18.49 -20.93 -10.68
CA PRO A 377 -19.47 -21.96 -11.06
C PRO A 377 -20.01 -22.77 -9.87
N ASP A 378 -19.21 -22.93 -8.82
CA ASP A 378 -19.58 -23.60 -7.58
C ASP A 378 -20.35 -22.70 -6.60
N GLY A 379 -20.49 -21.40 -6.91
CA GLY A 379 -21.11 -20.39 -6.04
C GLY A 379 -20.12 -19.62 -5.16
N GLY A 380 -18.82 -19.95 -5.22
CA GLY A 380 -17.77 -19.31 -4.45
C GLY A 380 -17.49 -17.86 -4.89
N LEU A 381 -16.93 -17.06 -4.00
CA LEU A 381 -16.48 -15.70 -4.32
C LEU A 381 -14.99 -15.75 -4.66
N PRO A 382 -14.54 -15.16 -5.77
CA PRO A 382 -13.12 -14.97 -6.05
C PRO A 382 -12.44 -14.21 -4.90
N ILE A 383 -11.22 -14.60 -4.58
CA ILE A 383 -10.49 -14.06 -3.41
C ILE A 383 -10.00 -12.62 -3.64
N MET A 384 -9.81 -12.24 -4.91
CA MET A 384 -9.33 -10.93 -5.33
C MET A 384 -9.92 -10.53 -6.68
N PHE A 385 -9.83 -9.24 -6.99
CA PHE A 385 -10.30 -8.67 -8.25
C PHE A 385 -9.33 -7.60 -8.78
N THR A 386 -9.36 -7.35 -10.09
CA THR A 386 -8.73 -6.15 -10.67
C THR A 386 -9.33 -4.87 -10.08
N ILE A 387 -8.71 -3.71 -10.30
CA ILE A 387 -9.28 -2.42 -9.85
C ILE A 387 -10.63 -2.10 -10.51
N ARG A 388 -10.98 -2.81 -11.59
CA ARG A 388 -12.26 -2.74 -12.31
C ARG A 388 -13.23 -3.85 -11.91
N GLY A 389 -12.76 -4.81 -11.13
CA GLY A 389 -13.57 -5.87 -10.56
C GLY A 389 -13.68 -7.12 -11.44
N ASP A 390 -12.74 -7.29 -12.39
CA ASP A 390 -12.59 -8.49 -13.19
C ASP A 390 -11.86 -9.57 -12.37
N THR A 391 -12.00 -10.83 -12.80
CA THR A 391 -11.49 -12.02 -12.08
C THR A 391 -10.36 -12.72 -12.84
N ASP A 392 -10.09 -12.31 -14.07
CA ASP A 392 -9.02 -12.87 -14.89
C ASP A 392 -7.70 -12.16 -14.57
N ILE A 393 -6.84 -12.83 -13.81
CA ILE A 393 -5.58 -12.29 -13.28
C ILE A 393 -4.47 -13.33 -13.51
N PRO A 394 -4.08 -13.60 -14.77
CA PRO A 394 -3.09 -14.62 -15.07
C PRO A 394 -1.72 -14.24 -14.50
N GLU A 395 -1.09 -15.17 -13.79
CA GLU A 395 0.30 -15.03 -13.34
C GLU A 395 1.26 -15.28 -14.50
N VAL A 396 2.07 -14.28 -14.82
CA VAL A 396 3.07 -14.33 -15.91
C VAL A 396 4.43 -13.95 -15.36
N GLU A 397 5.44 -14.74 -15.71
CA GLU A 397 6.83 -14.45 -15.39
C GLU A 397 7.50 -13.58 -16.47
N LEU A 398 8.07 -12.46 -16.04
CA LEU A 398 8.87 -11.54 -16.83
C LEU A 398 10.35 -11.94 -16.78
N THR A 399 10.71 -12.96 -17.57
CA THR A 399 12.06 -13.57 -17.56
C THR A 399 13.20 -12.64 -17.99
N HIS A 400 12.89 -11.52 -18.65
CA HIS A 400 13.86 -10.53 -19.13
C HIS A 400 14.34 -9.57 -18.04
N LEU A 401 13.57 -9.39 -16.96
CA LEU A 401 13.96 -8.56 -15.82
C LEU A 401 14.80 -9.38 -14.83
N GLU A 402 15.82 -8.76 -14.26
CA GLU A 402 16.68 -9.42 -13.27
C GLU A 402 16.01 -9.62 -11.90
N GLY A 403 15.06 -8.74 -11.55
CA GLY A 403 14.40 -8.68 -10.25
C GLY A 403 15.19 -7.86 -9.23
N TYR A 404 14.53 -7.37 -8.16
CA TYR A 404 15.21 -6.54 -7.16
C TYR A 404 16.40 -7.29 -6.53
N LYS A 405 17.60 -6.72 -6.63
CA LYS A 405 18.86 -7.36 -6.21
C LYS A 405 19.05 -8.78 -6.78
N GLY A 406 18.57 -9.03 -8.01
CA GLY A 406 18.65 -10.33 -8.68
C GLY A 406 17.64 -11.38 -8.20
N SER A 407 16.61 -10.98 -7.44
CA SER A 407 15.60 -11.90 -6.89
C SER A 407 14.61 -12.32 -7.97
N LYS A 408 14.55 -13.62 -8.26
CA LYS A 408 13.72 -14.20 -9.33
C LYS A 408 12.73 -15.21 -8.77
N PRO A 409 11.57 -15.38 -9.43
CA PRO A 409 11.17 -14.73 -10.69
C PRO A 409 10.54 -13.35 -10.47
N VAL A 410 10.43 -12.56 -11.55
CA VAL A 410 9.60 -11.35 -11.58
C VAL A 410 8.24 -11.73 -12.16
N ARG A 411 7.18 -11.59 -11.38
CA ARG A 411 5.80 -11.94 -11.73
C ARG A 411 4.90 -10.70 -11.87
N ILE A 412 4.02 -10.75 -12.85
CA ILE A 412 2.82 -9.89 -12.93
C ILE A 412 1.58 -10.77 -12.87
N GLY A 413 0.48 -10.24 -12.35
CA GLY A 413 -0.66 -11.07 -11.98
C GLY A 413 -0.37 -11.96 -10.77
N ASN A 414 -1.35 -12.77 -10.36
CA ASN A 414 -1.22 -13.54 -9.12
C ASN A 414 -1.96 -14.87 -9.20
N GLY A 415 -1.22 -15.97 -9.05
CA GLY A 415 -1.74 -17.34 -9.14
C GLY A 415 -2.73 -17.67 -8.03
N ALA A 416 -2.72 -16.90 -6.93
CA ALA A 416 -3.69 -17.07 -5.86
C ALA A 416 -5.13 -16.72 -6.30
N ALA A 417 -5.32 -16.04 -7.44
CA ALA A 417 -6.65 -15.75 -7.99
C ALA A 417 -7.53 -17.00 -8.17
N PHE A 418 -6.92 -18.19 -8.30
CA PHE A 418 -7.60 -19.48 -8.43
C PHE A 418 -7.64 -20.32 -7.14
N HIS A 419 -7.11 -19.80 -6.03
CA HIS A 419 -7.09 -20.50 -4.75
C HIS A 419 -8.47 -20.58 -4.12
N LYS A 420 -8.68 -21.61 -3.30
CA LYS A 420 -9.84 -21.73 -2.42
C LYS A 420 -9.45 -21.24 -1.04
N GLN A 421 -9.96 -20.07 -0.68
CA GLN A 421 -9.69 -19.42 0.60
C GLN A 421 -11.03 -19.12 1.27
N PHE A 422 -11.31 -19.77 2.40
CA PHE A 422 -12.64 -19.69 3.01
C PHE A 422 -12.72 -18.64 4.12
N ASP A 423 -11.60 -18.15 4.62
CA ASP A 423 -11.54 -17.04 5.57
C ASP A 423 -12.13 -15.73 5.02
N ILE A 424 -12.08 -15.50 3.69
CA ILE A 424 -12.59 -14.28 3.06
C ILE A 424 -14.05 -13.99 3.41
N TYR A 425 -14.84 -15.03 3.66
CA TYR A 425 -16.25 -14.90 4.01
C TYR A 425 -16.44 -14.29 5.40
N GLY A 426 -15.56 -14.64 6.35
CA GLY A 426 -15.55 -14.07 7.69
C GLY A 426 -15.13 -12.62 7.68
N GLU A 427 -14.02 -12.34 6.99
CA GLU A 427 -13.44 -11.00 6.89
C GLU A 427 -14.43 -10.03 6.21
N LEU A 428 -15.04 -10.46 5.11
CA LEU A 428 -16.06 -9.69 4.41
C LEU A 428 -17.30 -9.47 5.28
N MET A 429 -17.76 -10.50 6.00
CA MET A 429 -18.91 -10.36 6.89
C MET A 429 -18.63 -9.46 8.10
N ASP A 430 -17.40 -9.44 8.62
CA ASP A 430 -17.01 -8.50 9.66
C ASP A 430 -17.03 -7.06 9.13
N GLY A 431 -16.47 -6.82 7.94
CA GLY A 431 -16.55 -5.55 7.22
C GLY A 431 -17.99 -5.08 7.00
N ILE A 432 -18.86 -5.96 6.49
CA ILE A 432 -20.30 -5.70 6.27
C ILE A 432 -21.02 -5.36 7.59
N TYR A 433 -20.75 -6.12 8.66
CA TYR A 433 -21.37 -5.89 9.96
C TYR A 433 -20.98 -4.52 10.54
N LEU A 434 -19.71 -4.15 10.41
CA LEU A 434 -19.19 -2.86 10.85
C LEU A 434 -19.73 -1.71 9.99
N TYR A 435 -19.82 -1.90 8.67
CA TYR A 435 -20.45 -0.95 7.78
C TYR A 435 -21.92 -0.70 8.14
N ASN A 436 -22.70 -1.74 8.44
CA ASN A 436 -24.07 -1.57 8.93
C ASN A 436 -24.13 -0.83 10.29
N LYS A 437 -23.07 -0.90 11.10
CA LYS A 437 -23.02 -0.28 12.42
C LYS A 437 -22.58 1.18 12.38
N TYR A 438 -21.63 1.53 11.52
CA TYR A 438 -20.96 2.84 11.51
C TYR A 438 -21.11 3.62 10.19
N GLY A 439 -21.39 2.92 9.09
CA GLY A 439 -21.67 3.48 7.77
C GLY A 439 -23.18 3.46 7.47
N LYS A 440 -23.56 3.02 6.27
CA LYS A 440 -24.98 2.98 5.87
C LYS A 440 -25.68 1.68 6.28
N PRO A 441 -26.98 1.75 6.61
CA PRO A 441 -27.77 0.55 6.85
C PRO A 441 -27.83 -0.35 5.60
N ILE A 442 -27.61 -1.66 5.78
CA ILE A 442 -27.78 -2.68 4.72
C ILE A 442 -29.23 -2.65 4.17
N ASN A 443 -29.37 -2.61 2.86
CA ASN A 443 -30.67 -2.63 2.16
C ASN A 443 -31.12 -4.08 1.88
N TRP A 444 -32.32 -4.23 1.28
CA TRP A 444 -32.90 -5.54 1.00
C TRP A 444 -32.06 -6.40 0.05
N ASP A 445 -31.63 -5.86 -1.09
CA ASP A 445 -30.90 -6.63 -2.11
C ASP A 445 -29.51 -7.06 -1.62
N HIS A 446 -28.85 -6.20 -0.85
CA HIS A 446 -27.60 -6.53 -0.17
C HIS A 446 -27.82 -7.65 0.85
N TRP A 447 -28.90 -7.58 1.65
CA TRP A 447 -29.23 -8.65 2.60
C TRP A 447 -29.50 -9.99 1.91
N VAL A 448 -30.26 -10.00 0.81
CA VAL A 448 -30.51 -11.22 0.04
C VAL A 448 -29.19 -11.81 -0.47
N SER A 449 -28.28 -10.98 -0.95
CA SER A 449 -26.95 -11.40 -1.44
C SER A 449 -26.08 -11.97 -0.31
N ILE A 450 -26.06 -11.31 0.86
CA ILE A 450 -25.38 -11.78 2.08
C ILE A 450 -25.93 -13.13 2.52
N ARG A 451 -27.26 -13.28 2.54
CA ARG A 451 -27.92 -14.53 2.90
C ARG A 451 -27.53 -15.66 1.95
N ASN A 452 -27.57 -15.41 0.64
CA ASN A 452 -27.15 -16.41 -0.36
C ASN A 452 -25.65 -16.74 -0.26
N MET A 453 -24.82 -15.83 0.22
CA MET A 453 -23.41 -16.08 0.48
C MET A 453 -23.25 -17.01 1.70
N LEU A 454 -23.90 -16.69 2.82
CA LEU A 454 -23.82 -17.52 4.03
C LEU A 454 -24.45 -18.91 3.85
N ASP A 455 -25.48 -19.03 3.02
CA ASP A 455 -26.05 -20.32 2.63
C ASP A 455 -25.07 -21.16 1.79
N TYR A 456 -24.23 -20.52 0.97
CA TYR A 456 -23.10 -21.20 0.32
C TYR A 456 -22.02 -21.57 1.34
N VAL A 457 -21.70 -20.70 2.30
CA VAL A 457 -20.71 -21.01 3.35
C VAL A 457 -21.10 -22.27 4.14
N LEU A 458 -22.39 -22.52 4.37
CA LEU A 458 -22.87 -23.77 4.98
C LEU A 458 -22.44 -25.02 4.21
N THR A 459 -22.29 -24.94 2.89
CA THR A 459 -21.95 -26.12 2.07
C THR A 459 -20.47 -26.43 2.08
N ILE A 460 -19.62 -25.43 2.37
CA ILE A 460 -18.15 -25.56 2.31
C ILE A 460 -17.47 -25.56 3.69
N MET A 461 -18.18 -25.22 4.77
CA MET A 461 -17.55 -24.98 6.09
C MET A 461 -16.70 -26.14 6.64
N ASN A 462 -16.97 -27.38 6.21
CA ASN A 462 -16.23 -28.58 6.63
C ASN A 462 -15.11 -28.97 5.66
N GLU A 463 -14.93 -28.25 4.56
CA GLU A 463 -13.88 -28.50 3.58
C GLU A 463 -12.56 -27.84 4.01
N PRO A 464 -11.41 -28.40 3.59
CA PRO A 464 -10.10 -27.78 3.77
C PRO A 464 -9.84 -26.69 2.71
N ASP A 465 -9.00 -25.71 3.05
CA ASP A 465 -8.70 -24.53 2.23
C ASP A 465 -7.22 -24.13 2.29
N MET A 466 -6.88 -22.95 1.77
CA MET A 466 -5.49 -22.44 1.64
C MET A 466 -5.13 -21.32 2.62
N SER A 467 -6.00 -21.00 3.59
CA SER A 467 -5.76 -19.99 4.64
C SER A 467 -5.47 -18.57 4.16
N ILE A 468 -5.28 -17.66 5.13
CA ILE A 468 -4.81 -16.29 4.93
C ILE A 468 -3.44 -16.22 4.24
N TRP A 469 -2.58 -17.22 4.43
CA TRP A 469 -1.26 -17.22 3.82
C TRP A 469 -1.21 -17.80 2.41
N GLU A 470 -2.37 -18.17 1.85
CA GLU A 470 -2.51 -18.64 0.47
C GLU A 470 -1.52 -19.76 0.13
N VAL A 471 -1.39 -20.73 1.05
CA VAL A 471 -0.41 -21.80 0.92
C VAL A 471 -0.59 -22.52 -0.42
N ARG A 472 0.51 -22.72 -1.14
CA ARG A 472 0.52 -23.34 -2.48
C ARG A 472 0.65 -24.87 -2.42
N ASN A 473 0.60 -25.47 -1.22
CA ASN A 473 0.61 -26.92 -1.02
C ASN A 473 -0.81 -27.51 -0.81
N ASN A 474 -0.91 -28.48 0.11
CA ASN A 474 -2.13 -29.18 0.47
C ASN A 474 -3.11 -28.26 1.20
N LYS A 475 -4.37 -28.33 0.78
CA LYS A 475 -5.49 -27.75 1.53
C LYS A 475 -5.60 -28.42 2.89
N GLN A 476 -5.81 -27.63 3.95
CA GLN A 476 -5.95 -28.11 5.32
C GLN A 476 -7.11 -27.43 6.04
N ASN A 477 -7.45 -27.91 7.24
CA ASN A 477 -8.38 -27.23 8.12
C ASN A 477 -7.60 -26.25 9.01
N PHE A 478 -7.25 -25.10 8.43
CA PHE A 478 -6.53 -24.04 9.14
C PHE A 478 -7.39 -23.41 10.23
N VAL A 479 -6.81 -23.22 11.42
CA VAL A 479 -7.52 -22.66 12.57
C VAL A 479 -8.02 -21.25 12.25
N TYR A 480 -7.22 -20.43 11.56
CA TYR A 480 -7.63 -19.11 11.10
C TYR A 480 -8.90 -19.17 10.22
N SER A 481 -8.90 -20.03 9.19
CA SER A 481 -10.03 -20.19 8.29
C SER A 481 -11.30 -20.61 9.02
N LYS A 482 -11.19 -21.56 9.96
CA LYS A 482 -12.33 -21.98 10.77
C LYS A 482 -12.83 -20.86 11.68
N VAL A 483 -11.94 -20.08 12.29
CA VAL A 483 -12.32 -18.88 13.07
C VAL A 483 -13.06 -17.87 12.20
N MET A 484 -12.60 -17.61 10.97
CA MET A 484 -13.27 -16.67 10.07
C MET A 484 -14.61 -17.21 9.54
N LEU A 485 -14.74 -18.50 9.28
CA LEU A 485 -16.03 -19.12 9.00
C LEU A 485 -17.01 -18.96 10.17
N TRP A 486 -16.53 -19.09 11.41
CA TRP A 486 -17.32 -18.79 12.60
C TRP A 486 -17.77 -17.32 12.62
N VAL A 487 -16.86 -16.38 12.31
CA VAL A 487 -17.17 -14.95 12.22
C VAL A 487 -18.26 -14.72 11.18
N ALA A 488 -18.21 -15.37 10.02
CA ALA A 488 -19.21 -15.21 8.96
C ALA A 488 -20.63 -15.46 9.49
N PHE A 489 -20.85 -16.57 10.18
CA PHE A 489 -22.15 -16.91 10.76
C PHE A 489 -22.53 -16.04 11.96
N ASP A 490 -21.60 -15.75 12.88
CA ASP A 490 -21.88 -14.88 14.03
C ASP A 490 -22.33 -13.48 13.57
N ARG A 491 -21.62 -12.88 12.61
CA ARG A 491 -21.99 -11.57 12.07
C ARG A 491 -23.29 -11.60 11.27
N GLY A 492 -23.53 -12.67 10.51
CA GLY A 492 -24.79 -12.89 9.81
C GLY A 492 -26.00 -12.94 10.73
N LEU A 493 -25.89 -13.71 11.83
CA LEU A 493 -26.94 -13.84 12.84
C LEU A 493 -27.20 -12.50 13.57
N ARG A 494 -26.14 -11.82 14.03
CA ARG A 494 -26.26 -10.52 14.69
C ARG A 494 -26.87 -9.46 13.77
N LEU A 495 -26.54 -9.49 12.49
CA LEU A 495 -27.11 -8.58 11.50
C LEU A 495 -28.61 -8.88 11.31
N ALA A 496 -28.99 -10.16 11.18
CA ALA A 496 -30.38 -10.57 11.04
C ALA A 496 -31.24 -10.16 12.25
N GLU A 497 -30.72 -10.35 13.46
CA GLU A 497 -31.40 -9.99 14.71
C GLU A 497 -31.52 -8.48 14.88
N LYS A 498 -30.42 -7.74 14.75
CA LYS A 498 -30.39 -6.28 14.97
C LYS A 498 -31.35 -5.52 14.06
N ARG A 499 -31.63 -6.05 12.87
CA ARG A 499 -32.43 -5.39 11.82
C ARG A 499 -33.76 -6.09 11.54
N ASN A 500 -34.10 -7.14 12.28
CA ASN A 500 -35.27 -7.99 12.04
C ASN A 500 -35.35 -8.51 10.59
N LEU A 501 -34.20 -8.85 10.00
CA LEU A 501 -34.13 -9.31 8.61
C LEU A 501 -34.52 -10.80 8.50
N PRO A 502 -35.30 -11.19 7.48
CA PRO A 502 -35.69 -12.59 7.25
C PRO A 502 -34.47 -13.49 7.00
N CYS A 503 -34.35 -14.54 7.81
CA CYS A 503 -33.29 -15.54 7.73
C CYS A 503 -33.92 -16.94 7.83
N PRO A 504 -34.37 -17.54 6.70
CA PRO A 504 -34.99 -18.86 6.71
C PRO A 504 -34.07 -19.97 7.25
N ASN A 505 -32.77 -19.92 6.91
CA ASN A 505 -31.76 -20.87 7.37
C ASN A 505 -31.16 -20.54 8.76
N ARG A 506 -31.81 -19.67 9.56
CA ARG A 506 -31.29 -19.20 10.86
C ARG A 506 -30.84 -20.33 11.78
N VAL A 507 -31.61 -21.42 11.86
CA VAL A 507 -31.28 -22.57 12.71
C VAL A 507 -29.99 -23.25 12.26
N ASN A 508 -29.76 -23.36 10.94
CA ASN A 508 -28.55 -23.98 10.41
C ASN A 508 -27.33 -23.08 10.59
N TRP A 509 -27.48 -21.75 10.42
CA TRP A 509 -26.40 -20.80 10.71
C TRP A 509 -26.01 -20.82 12.19
N LEU A 510 -27.00 -20.91 13.08
CA LEU A 510 -26.77 -21.01 14.53
C LEU A 510 -25.99 -22.29 14.86
N LYS A 511 -26.43 -23.44 14.34
CA LYS A 511 -25.73 -24.72 14.50
C LYS A 511 -24.31 -24.68 13.93
N ALA A 512 -24.12 -24.06 12.77
CA ALA A 512 -22.81 -23.93 12.15
C ALA A 512 -21.86 -23.07 13.01
N ARG A 513 -22.33 -21.90 13.48
CA ARG A 513 -21.58 -21.05 14.40
C ARG A 513 -21.17 -21.81 15.66
N ASP A 514 -22.12 -22.46 16.34
CA ASP A 514 -21.84 -23.12 17.62
C ASP A 514 -20.95 -24.35 17.42
N GLY A 515 -21.20 -25.14 16.37
CA GLY A 515 -20.39 -26.30 16.00
C GLY A 515 -18.95 -25.94 15.66
N LEU A 516 -18.73 -24.88 14.87
CA LEU A 516 -17.37 -24.41 14.54
C LEU A 516 -16.62 -23.98 15.80
N MET A 517 -17.28 -23.28 16.74
CA MET A 517 -16.64 -22.89 18.00
C MET A 517 -16.16 -24.11 18.78
N GLU A 518 -17.04 -25.09 19.03
CA GLU A 518 -16.69 -26.32 19.76
C GLU A 518 -15.56 -27.08 19.04
N GLU A 519 -15.66 -27.22 17.71
CA GLU A 519 -14.65 -27.90 16.91
C GLU A 519 -13.27 -27.22 17.00
N ILE A 520 -13.21 -25.90 16.87
CA ILE A 520 -11.94 -25.15 16.95
C ILE A 520 -11.35 -25.28 18.36
N MET A 521 -12.18 -25.20 19.40
CA MET A 521 -11.70 -25.30 20.78
C MET A 521 -11.21 -26.71 21.13
N GLU A 522 -11.77 -27.74 20.50
CA GLU A 522 -11.36 -29.13 20.70
C GLU A 522 -10.13 -29.52 19.86
N LYS A 523 -10.13 -29.19 18.56
CA LYS A 523 -9.11 -29.64 17.59
C LYS A 523 -8.01 -28.60 17.34
N GLY A 524 -8.33 -27.31 17.45
CA GLY A 524 -7.41 -26.22 17.17
C GLY A 524 -6.51 -25.83 18.34
N TYR A 525 -6.78 -26.31 19.56
CA TYR A 525 -5.93 -26.06 20.74
C TYR A 525 -5.21 -27.33 21.18
N ASN A 526 -3.87 -27.32 21.08
CA ASN A 526 -3.06 -28.42 21.57
C ASN A 526 -2.88 -28.29 23.10
N LYS A 527 -3.39 -29.27 23.85
CA LYS A 527 -3.36 -29.28 25.33
C LYS A 527 -1.97 -29.56 25.91
N GLU A 528 -1.12 -30.26 25.17
CA GLU A 528 0.25 -30.58 25.57
C GLU A 528 1.16 -29.36 25.39
N LEU A 529 1.11 -28.75 24.19
CA LEU A 529 1.86 -27.53 23.86
C LEU A 529 1.26 -26.26 24.51
N LYS A 530 0.00 -26.35 24.96
CA LYS A 530 -0.78 -25.24 25.53
C LYS A 530 -0.88 -24.03 24.60
N CYS A 531 -1.08 -24.26 23.32
CA CYS A 531 -1.29 -23.21 22.34
C CYS A 531 -2.27 -23.62 21.26
N PHE A 532 -2.89 -22.62 20.62
CA PHE A 532 -3.55 -22.85 19.34
C PHE A 532 -2.52 -23.19 18.26
N VAL A 533 -2.90 -24.08 17.36
CA VAL A 533 -2.05 -24.61 16.28
C VAL A 533 -2.38 -23.96 14.95
N GLN A 534 -1.57 -24.19 13.94
CA GLN A 534 -1.79 -23.69 12.58
C GLN A 534 -3.01 -24.34 11.92
N SER A 535 -3.10 -25.66 11.94
CA SER A 535 -4.17 -26.45 11.34
C SER A 535 -4.45 -27.72 12.16
N TYR A 536 -5.60 -28.36 11.92
CA TYR A 536 -5.92 -29.61 12.61
C TYR A 536 -5.00 -30.76 12.17
N GLU A 537 -4.54 -30.72 10.93
CA GLU A 537 -3.62 -31.68 10.34
C GLU A 537 -2.19 -31.50 10.86
N ASN A 538 -1.78 -30.26 11.15
CA ASN A 538 -0.49 -29.96 11.76
C ASN A 538 -0.66 -29.37 13.17
N ASN A 539 -0.88 -30.27 14.13
CA ASN A 539 -1.17 -29.92 15.51
C ASN A 539 0.06 -29.53 16.36
N THR A 540 1.22 -29.29 15.74
CA THR A 540 2.45 -28.91 16.46
C THR A 540 3.00 -27.55 16.04
N LEU A 541 2.62 -27.05 14.86
CA LEU A 541 3.05 -25.74 14.38
C LEU A 541 2.19 -24.62 14.94
N LEU A 542 2.85 -23.51 15.24
CA LEU A 542 2.24 -22.25 15.67
C LEU A 542 2.04 -21.35 14.45
N ASP A 543 0.94 -20.61 14.44
CA ASP A 543 0.65 -19.61 13.42
C ASP A 543 0.21 -18.32 14.09
N SER A 544 0.85 -17.20 13.71
CA SER A 544 0.56 -15.88 14.27
C SER A 544 -0.82 -15.35 13.88
N SER A 545 -1.47 -15.88 12.84
CA SER A 545 -2.81 -15.48 12.42
C SER A 545 -3.87 -15.64 13.52
N ILE A 546 -3.66 -16.53 14.50
CA ILE A 546 -4.54 -16.68 15.66
C ILE A 546 -4.64 -15.42 16.52
N LEU A 547 -3.68 -14.51 16.44
CA LEU A 547 -3.69 -13.23 17.16
C LEU A 547 -4.94 -12.38 16.84
N ILE A 548 -5.61 -12.65 15.71
CA ILE A 548 -6.89 -12.02 15.33
C ILE A 548 -8.06 -12.44 16.23
N ALA A 549 -8.00 -13.60 16.90
CA ALA A 549 -9.14 -14.20 17.59
C ALA A 549 -9.84 -13.26 18.61
N PRO A 550 -9.13 -12.54 19.50
CA PRO A 550 -9.77 -11.55 20.38
C PRO A 550 -10.20 -10.26 19.66
N LEU A 551 -9.65 -9.97 18.47
CA LEU A 551 -10.03 -8.80 17.67
C LEU A 551 -11.41 -9.01 17.05
N VAL A 552 -11.70 -10.23 16.60
CA VAL A 552 -13.00 -10.63 16.04
C VAL A 552 -13.96 -11.24 17.08
N PHE A 553 -13.63 -11.14 18.36
CA PHE A 553 -14.45 -11.62 19.48
C PHE A 553 -14.74 -13.13 19.46
N PHE A 554 -13.85 -13.92 18.86
CA PHE A 554 -13.91 -15.38 18.92
C PHE A 554 -13.58 -15.90 20.32
N ILE A 555 -12.51 -15.35 20.92
CA ILE A 555 -12.06 -15.72 22.27
C ILE A 555 -11.93 -14.48 23.16
N ALA A 556 -12.20 -14.64 24.45
CA ALA A 556 -11.95 -13.59 25.42
C ALA A 556 -10.44 -13.32 25.52
N PRO A 557 -10.00 -12.05 25.59
CA PRO A 557 -8.58 -11.72 25.59
C PRO A 557 -7.83 -12.17 26.84
N ASN A 558 -8.54 -12.54 27.91
CA ASN A 558 -8.01 -13.09 29.16
C ASN A 558 -8.22 -14.60 29.29
N ASP A 559 -8.66 -15.29 28.24
CA ASP A 559 -8.80 -16.74 28.28
C ASP A 559 -7.42 -17.40 28.45
N PRO A 560 -7.22 -18.32 29.42
CA PRO A 560 -5.93 -18.95 29.65
C PRO A 560 -5.34 -19.64 28.41
N ARG A 561 -6.17 -20.20 27.52
CA ARG A 561 -5.72 -20.83 26.27
C ARG A 561 -5.11 -19.79 25.33
N PHE A 562 -5.74 -18.62 25.23
CA PHE A 562 -5.21 -17.51 24.43
C PHE A 562 -3.96 -16.90 25.06
N LEU A 563 -3.95 -16.66 26.37
CA LEU A 563 -2.79 -16.12 27.07
C LEU A 563 -1.56 -17.03 26.96
N ASN A 564 -1.73 -18.36 27.07
CA ASN A 564 -0.64 -19.30 26.86
C ASN A 564 -0.14 -19.27 25.40
N THR A 565 -1.05 -19.15 24.43
CA THR A 565 -0.69 -19.00 23.01
C THR A 565 0.10 -17.72 22.76
N LEU A 566 -0.33 -16.61 23.37
CA LEU A 566 0.35 -15.32 23.32
C LEU A 566 1.76 -15.41 23.90
N ASP A 567 1.91 -16.01 25.09
CA ASP A 567 3.20 -16.23 25.74
C ASP A 567 4.10 -17.16 24.90
N ARG A 568 3.53 -18.13 24.17
CA ARG A 568 4.24 -19.02 23.24
C ARG A 568 4.76 -18.27 22.01
N ILE A 569 3.92 -17.46 21.35
CA ILE A 569 4.29 -16.64 20.19
C ILE A 569 5.45 -15.69 20.54
N LEU A 570 5.43 -15.15 21.77
CA LEU A 570 6.43 -14.23 22.31
C LEU A 570 7.81 -14.84 22.57
N LEU A 571 7.95 -16.17 22.46
CA LEU A 571 9.25 -16.85 22.50
C LEU A 571 9.96 -16.71 21.16
N PRO A 572 11.29 -16.84 21.13
CA PRO A 572 12.03 -16.89 19.88
C PRO A 572 11.82 -18.21 19.12
N PRO A 573 12.03 -18.23 17.79
CA PRO A 573 11.89 -19.43 16.96
C PRO A 573 12.68 -20.64 17.47
N GLU A 574 13.91 -20.45 17.94
CA GLU A 574 14.74 -21.52 18.53
C GLU A 574 14.16 -22.12 19.83
N LYS A 575 13.18 -21.46 20.45
CA LYS A 575 12.41 -21.99 21.58
C LYS A 575 10.99 -22.40 21.18
N GLY A 576 10.67 -22.43 19.89
CA GLY A 576 9.36 -22.77 19.33
C GLY A 576 8.30 -21.67 19.46
N GLY A 577 8.72 -20.41 19.53
CA GLY A 577 7.82 -19.26 19.33
C GLY A 577 8.01 -18.64 17.94
N LEU A 578 7.54 -17.41 17.75
CA LEU A 578 7.59 -16.72 16.45
C LEU A 578 8.22 -15.32 16.52
N THR A 579 8.75 -14.92 17.68
CA THR A 579 9.25 -13.54 17.89
C THR A 579 10.76 -13.47 17.89
N SER A 580 11.37 -12.85 16.88
CA SER A 580 12.81 -12.54 16.85
C SER A 580 13.02 -11.03 16.85
N THR A 581 13.92 -10.51 17.69
CA THR A 581 14.26 -9.06 17.74
C THR A 581 13.05 -8.12 17.84
N GLY A 582 11.96 -8.57 18.46
CA GLY A 582 10.71 -7.81 18.57
C GLY A 582 9.86 -7.78 17.30
N LEU A 583 10.10 -8.68 16.36
CA LEU A 583 9.34 -8.87 15.12
C LEU A 583 8.75 -10.29 15.10
N VAL A 584 7.55 -10.43 14.54
CA VAL A 584 6.79 -11.68 14.55
C VAL A 584 6.73 -12.27 13.14
N TYR A 585 7.15 -13.52 13.00
CA TYR A 585 7.00 -14.30 11.76
C TYR A 585 5.58 -14.84 11.59
N ARG A 586 5.17 -15.14 10.35
CA ARG A 586 3.85 -15.73 10.08
C ARG A 586 3.72 -17.07 10.79
N TYR A 587 4.70 -17.94 10.53
CA TYR A 587 4.88 -19.28 11.05
C TYR A 587 6.37 -19.66 10.87
N ASP A 588 6.76 -20.85 11.33
CA ASP A 588 8.12 -21.36 11.12
C ASP A 588 8.27 -21.94 9.70
N THR A 589 8.95 -21.21 8.82
CA THR A 589 9.14 -21.60 7.41
C THR A 589 10.08 -22.79 7.20
N ASP A 590 10.91 -23.15 8.18
CA ASP A 590 11.79 -24.32 8.08
C ASP A 590 11.02 -25.63 8.34
N HIS A 591 9.91 -25.55 9.08
CA HIS A 591 9.08 -26.70 9.46
C HIS A 591 7.71 -26.73 8.80
N ALA A 592 7.18 -25.59 8.36
CA ALA A 592 5.93 -25.52 7.63
C ALA A 592 6.13 -25.95 6.17
N GLU A 593 5.29 -26.87 5.71
CA GLU A 593 5.12 -27.11 4.28
C GLU A 593 4.10 -26.08 3.78
N ASP A 594 4.55 -25.03 3.09
CA ASP A 594 3.68 -24.01 2.47
C ASP A 594 3.57 -24.17 0.94
N GLY A 595 4.38 -25.06 0.35
CA GLY A 595 4.40 -25.35 -1.08
C GLY A 595 5.21 -24.37 -1.93
N VAL A 596 5.89 -23.40 -1.31
CA VAL A 596 6.72 -22.41 -2.00
C VAL A 596 8.20 -22.60 -1.64
N GLY A 597 8.49 -22.87 -0.37
CA GLY A 597 9.86 -22.98 0.15
C GLY A 597 10.61 -21.65 0.19
N GLY A 598 11.86 -21.69 0.66
CA GLY A 598 12.67 -20.50 0.89
C GLY A 598 12.36 -19.81 2.23
N ARG A 599 13.05 -18.71 2.51
CA ARG A 599 12.86 -17.92 3.74
C ARG A 599 11.98 -16.71 3.48
N GLU A 600 11.56 -16.07 4.56
CA GLU A 600 10.79 -14.82 4.58
C GLU A 600 11.36 -13.89 5.65
N GLY A 601 11.01 -12.61 5.56
CA GLY A 601 11.13 -11.64 6.63
C GLY A 601 10.02 -11.81 7.68
N ALA A 602 10.12 -11.04 8.76
CA ALA A 602 9.03 -10.97 9.73
C ALA A 602 7.92 -10.08 9.16
N PHE A 603 6.71 -10.63 9.04
CA PHE A 603 5.57 -9.93 8.45
C PHE A 603 5.09 -8.81 9.40
N SER A 604 5.13 -7.57 8.91
CA SER A 604 4.88 -6.37 9.72
C SER A 604 3.52 -6.39 10.44
N MET A 605 2.48 -6.88 9.74
CA MET A 605 1.13 -7.06 10.29
C MET A 605 1.10 -7.95 11.54
N CYS A 606 1.85 -9.05 11.56
CA CYS A 606 1.84 -10.00 12.67
C CYS A 606 2.38 -9.37 13.95
N THR A 607 3.38 -8.50 13.83
CA THR A 607 3.92 -7.73 14.96
C THR A 607 2.87 -6.76 15.50
N PHE A 608 2.14 -6.04 14.64
CA PHE A 608 1.06 -5.14 15.07
C PHE A 608 -0.14 -5.89 15.66
N TRP A 609 -0.50 -7.06 15.11
CA TRP A 609 -1.53 -7.93 15.70
C TRP A 609 -1.13 -8.43 17.08
N LEU A 610 0.14 -8.77 17.28
CA LEU A 610 0.65 -9.16 18.59
C LEU A 610 0.53 -7.99 19.59
N VAL A 611 0.89 -6.77 19.17
CA VAL A 611 0.69 -5.56 19.97
C VAL A 611 -0.78 -5.39 20.36
N GLU A 612 -1.70 -5.50 19.40
CA GLU A 612 -3.13 -5.32 19.68
C GLU A 612 -3.70 -6.44 20.58
N ALA A 613 -3.32 -7.70 20.34
CA ALA A 613 -3.71 -8.83 21.16
C ALA A 613 -3.24 -8.65 22.62
N MET A 614 -1.97 -8.30 22.82
CA MET A 614 -1.42 -7.98 24.15
C MET A 614 -2.15 -6.80 24.79
N THR A 615 -2.48 -5.76 24.02
CA THR A 615 -3.22 -4.59 24.49
C THR A 615 -4.60 -4.96 25.01
N ARG A 616 -5.31 -5.86 24.31
CA ARG A 616 -6.62 -6.35 24.74
C ARG A 616 -6.53 -7.23 25.97
N ALA A 617 -5.53 -8.10 26.04
CA ALA A 617 -5.23 -8.90 27.23
C ALA A 617 -4.92 -8.02 28.44
N ALA A 618 -4.20 -6.91 28.22
CA ALA A 618 -3.75 -5.99 29.25
C ALA A 618 -4.88 -5.31 30.06
N VAL A 619 -6.11 -5.29 29.53
CA VAL A 619 -7.29 -4.84 30.28
C VAL A 619 -7.51 -5.67 31.55
N TYR A 620 -7.15 -6.96 31.50
CA TYR A 620 -7.32 -7.91 32.60
C TYR A 620 -5.99 -8.41 33.17
N GLU A 621 -4.92 -8.37 32.36
CA GLU A 621 -3.59 -8.88 32.68
C GLU A 621 -2.54 -7.76 32.49
N PRO A 622 -2.37 -6.84 33.46
CA PRO A 622 -1.59 -5.61 33.28
C PRO A 622 -0.14 -5.80 32.82
N LYS A 623 0.45 -6.98 33.02
CA LYS A 623 1.80 -7.35 32.56
C LYS A 623 2.00 -7.15 31.05
N TYR A 624 0.94 -7.26 30.25
CA TYR A 624 1.04 -7.13 28.79
C TYR A 624 1.11 -5.68 28.30
N LEU A 625 0.65 -4.69 29.08
CA LEU A 625 0.55 -3.30 28.59
C LEU A 625 1.91 -2.72 28.26
N VAL A 626 2.86 -2.82 29.18
CA VAL A 626 4.22 -2.28 29.02
C VAL A 626 4.93 -2.97 27.85
N ARG A 627 4.74 -4.29 27.72
CA ARG A 627 5.31 -5.07 26.62
C ARG A 627 4.72 -4.65 25.27
N ALA A 628 3.41 -4.40 25.20
CA ALA A 628 2.75 -3.93 23.99
C ALA A 628 3.22 -2.54 23.57
N ILE A 629 3.38 -1.61 24.52
CA ILE A 629 3.91 -0.26 24.23
C ILE A 629 5.35 -0.35 23.72
N ASN A 630 6.23 -1.07 24.42
CA ASN A 630 7.63 -1.20 24.01
C ASN A 630 7.77 -1.87 22.63
N LEU A 631 6.97 -2.91 22.36
CA LEU A 631 6.97 -3.59 21.07
C LEU A 631 6.46 -2.68 19.95
N PHE A 632 5.42 -1.87 20.22
CA PHE A 632 4.89 -0.91 19.26
C PHE A 632 5.94 0.16 18.92
N GLU A 633 6.54 0.81 19.93
CA GLU A 633 7.59 1.80 19.72
C GLU A 633 8.81 1.22 18.98
N ASN A 634 9.20 -0.02 19.32
CA ASN A 634 10.27 -0.71 18.60
C ASN A 634 9.90 -0.95 17.14
N MET A 635 8.68 -1.42 16.86
CA MET A 635 8.18 -1.63 15.50
C MET A 635 8.18 -0.33 14.69
N LEU A 636 7.84 0.81 15.30
CA LEU A 636 7.90 2.12 14.63
C LEU A 636 9.31 2.48 14.15
N SER A 637 10.36 2.00 14.81
CA SER A 637 11.74 2.27 14.40
C SER A 637 12.18 1.57 13.10
N PHE A 638 11.41 0.56 12.63
CA PHE A 638 11.63 -0.10 11.35
C PHE A 638 10.88 0.56 10.18
N SER A 639 10.01 1.53 10.47
CA SER A 639 9.49 2.38 9.40
C SER A 639 10.62 3.16 8.75
N ASN A 640 10.47 3.53 7.49
CA ASN A 640 11.44 4.44 6.90
C ASN A 640 11.33 5.86 7.46
N HIS A 641 12.20 6.77 7.01
CA HIS A 641 12.19 8.18 7.40
C HIS A 641 10.87 8.92 7.09
N LEU A 642 9.99 8.32 6.29
CA LEU A 642 8.66 8.83 5.94
C LEU A 642 7.52 8.08 6.66
N MET A 643 7.83 7.24 7.64
CA MET A 643 6.88 6.40 8.39
C MET A 643 6.11 5.41 7.50
N MET A 644 6.75 4.91 6.44
CA MET A 644 6.22 3.88 5.54
C MET A 644 6.72 2.49 5.94
N PHE A 645 5.86 1.48 5.79
CA PHE A 645 6.17 0.07 5.99
C PHE A 645 5.93 -0.72 4.70
N SER A 646 6.91 -1.51 4.30
CA SER A 646 6.74 -2.64 3.40
C SER A 646 6.05 -3.81 4.11
N GLU A 647 5.79 -4.86 3.34
CA GLU A 647 5.18 -6.10 3.79
C GLU A 647 5.94 -6.79 4.94
N GLU A 648 7.27 -6.93 4.82
CA GLU A 648 8.10 -7.62 5.80
C GLU A 648 9.36 -6.85 6.16
N ILE A 649 9.97 -7.26 7.27
CA ILE A 649 11.26 -6.76 7.74
C ILE A 649 12.24 -7.93 7.81
N ALA A 650 13.40 -7.78 7.17
CA ALA A 650 14.48 -8.75 7.17
C ALA A 650 15.02 -8.96 8.60
N ARG A 651 15.77 -10.06 8.81
CA ARG A 651 16.55 -10.26 10.05
C ARG A 651 17.58 -9.15 10.27
N SER A 652 18.06 -8.52 9.20
CA SER A 652 18.97 -7.37 9.21
C SER A 652 18.26 -6.05 9.56
N GLY A 653 16.93 -6.01 9.56
CA GLY A 653 16.13 -4.80 9.75
C GLY A 653 15.78 -4.06 8.44
N GLU A 654 16.29 -4.51 7.30
CA GLU A 654 15.95 -3.96 5.97
C GLU A 654 14.48 -4.24 5.63
N GLN A 655 13.85 -3.34 4.86
CA GLN A 655 12.49 -3.55 4.38
C GLN A 655 12.46 -4.56 3.22
N LEU A 656 11.49 -5.47 3.23
CA LEU A 656 11.27 -6.54 2.26
C LEU A 656 9.80 -6.62 1.82
N GLY A 657 9.54 -7.32 0.72
CA GLY A 657 8.21 -7.49 0.14
C GLY A 657 7.63 -6.20 -0.44
N ASN A 658 6.38 -6.26 -0.91
CA ASN A 658 5.76 -5.13 -1.61
C ASN A 658 5.63 -3.87 -0.73
N THR A 659 5.75 -2.68 -1.32
CA THR A 659 5.86 -1.42 -0.57
C THR A 659 5.09 -0.22 -1.16
N PRO A 660 4.46 0.61 -0.33
CA PRO A 660 4.02 0.26 1.02
C PRO A 660 2.96 -0.84 0.95
N GLN A 661 2.75 -1.54 2.04
CA GLN A 661 1.73 -2.60 2.11
C GLN A 661 0.52 -2.14 2.94
N ALA A 662 -0.69 -2.29 2.38
CA ALA A 662 -1.94 -1.87 3.03
C ALA A 662 -2.14 -2.56 4.39
N PHE A 663 -1.84 -3.86 4.47
CA PHE A 663 -1.93 -4.68 5.67
C PHE A 663 -1.08 -4.17 6.84
N SER A 664 0.15 -3.76 6.57
CA SER A 664 1.06 -3.18 7.56
C SER A 664 0.50 -1.88 8.11
N HIS A 665 0.06 -0.99 7.22
CA HIS A 665 -0.49 0.31 7.61
C HIS A 665 -1.85 0.21 8.33
N LEU A 666 -2.73 -0.73 7.94
CA LEU A 666 -4.00 -0.91 8.64
C LEU A 666 -3.80 -1.51 10.03
N ALA A 667 -2.86 -2.45 10.18
CA ALA A 667 -2.60 -3.10 11.47
C ALA A 667 -1.93 -2.11 12.44
N LEU A 668 -1.05 -1.25 11.94
CA LEU A 668 -0.50 -0.13 12.69
C LEU A 668 -1.60 0.77 13.27
N VAL A 669 -2.53 1.23 12.42
CA VAL A 669 -3.62 2.12 12.86
C VAL A 669 -4.50 1.43 13.89
N SER A 670 -4.82 0.14 13.69
CA SER A 670 -5.60 -0.66 14.64
C SER A 670 -4.92 -0.79 16.00
N ALA A 671 -3.63 -1.14 16.00
CA ALA A 671 -2.82 -1.29 17.21
C ALA A 671 -2.70 0.04 17.97
N ALA A 672 -2.35 1.13 17.28
CA ALA A 672 -2.24 2.46 17.86
C ALA A 672 -3.56 2.93 18.48
N PHE A 673 -4.68 2.70 17.80
CA PHE A 673 -6.01 3.06 18.30
C PHE A 673 -6.35 2.32 19.60
N ASN A 674 -6.12 1.01 19.65
CA ASN A 674 -6.45 0.21 20.83
C ASN A 674 -5.50 0.46 22.00
N LEU A 675 -4.21 0.64 21.74
CA LEU A 675 -3.21 0.98 22.75
C LEU A 675 -3.56 2.28 23.46
N ASP A 676 -3.93 3.29 22.69
CA ASP A 676 -4.34 4.59 23.20
C ASP A 676 -5.58 4.49 24.08
N ARG A 677 -6.63 3.81 23.59
CA ARG A 677 -7.87 3.57 24.34
C ARG A 677 -7.64 2.88 25.69
N VAL A 678 -6.81 1.84 25.73
CA VAL A 678 -6.52 1.10 26.97
C VAL A 678 -5.67 1.94 27.92
N SER A 679 -4.68 2.66 27.39
CA SER A 679 -3.80 3.49 28.20
C SER A 679 -4.54 4.66 28.86
N GLU A 680 -5.48 5.31 28.16
CA GLU A 680 -6.33 6.37 28.72
C GLU A 680 -7.27 5.84 29.81
N SER A 681 -7.87 4.66 29.60
CA SER A 681 -8.76 4.05 30.60
C SER A 681 -8.03 3.66 31.90
N GLY A 682 -6.72 3.37 31.82
CA GLY A 682 -5.86 3.14 32.98
C GLY A 682 -5.57 4.40 33.80
N THR A 683 -5.65 5.59 33.20
CA THR A 683 -5.41 6.88 33.87
C THR A 683 -6.63 7.39 34.64
N TYR A 684 -7.85 6.98 34.25
CA TYR A 684 -9.11 7.33 34.94
C TYR A 684 -9.55 6.31 36.00
N SER A 685 -8.77 5.24 36.20
CA SER A 685 -9.08 4.16 37.15
C SER A 685 -8.11 4.10 38.34
N ARG A 686 -7.44 5.22 38.66
CA ARG A 686 -6.62 5.36 39.88
C ARG A 686 -7.09 6.54 40.72
#